data_AF-A0A351WZR6-F1
#
_entry.id   AF-A0A351WZR6-F1
#
_cell.length_a   1.000
_cell.length_b   1.000
_cell.length_c   1.000
_cell.angle_alpha   90.00
_cell.angle_beta   90.00
_cell.angle_gamma   90.00
#
_symmetry.space_group_name_H-M   'P 1'
#
loop_
_entity.id
_entity.type
_entity.pdbx_description
1 polymer ?
#
loop_
_entity_poly.entity_id
_entity_poly.type
_entity_poly.pdbx_seq_one_letter_code
_entity_poly.pdbx_strand_id
1 'polypeptide(L)'
;MNRLVLFAIWIFSLAACAPTLKMEQHSGEIDIHDEELPRQVVILPFANETEEPGLDTVVRRNFANHFSSKAYLDTKIPVVDEKLIHWEKSSGKAMQQATPQEISAALGADGLLYGKVTDYKRVYAGLYSQFGIEAEVWMVNARTGKEVFRHREAVRYHEGGIPTSPLSIVVTAVSTGMNLREIQKVRMVNELCYKFMEKIPSPKTLSSNARPVIKEALTNAAEGPFGLKSVIKAGLEGEPGLVATFDIGNFKKGIPMKEDKPGIYTGEYAVMPGDATRDMPVSVTLSRPGGYETQWGDVLGYITVDTTPPPPATGLRAKGYPDRVELSWEGAKSTPDLKGYRVLRSDSPLSGYGELALVEVESFADRGASAGKSYYYRVVSVDKVGNEAEPSGAMRGAIVTGEPQKLSGELKEDAVLEGTYLITAPLTVPKGTNLTISGGSVLLFLPQSGLHVRGRLTVTGGETPVEFAPSGEEKWGGITLEGARATLTRFTLRGAVVGISSKDSETVVEGGLVSGCETGLAISGMSPVELKAMTVSENLVGLKLAGTAAKVSSSHILQNKEGIVAEGFSGEIRDNNILDNGSNIRAEKPLAVAANWFGTVQADGMKLGNVTAYKVYDARVPGGAVVLAVADPYAQLSSEERQKKSAELVIEAGSYFRQRNYGKATTLFAENLKVLPGPETYYYISLCYSAMNEPEKSLAYLQEGTAKYPQESVLWKALGMLSYERGDESTAKRALEECLRLSPDDRQARFVLDRLKGGSRP
;
A
#
# COMPACT_ATOMS: atom_id res chain seq x y z
N MET A 1 -25.26 -65.80 -30.24
CA MET A 1 -24.59 -64.74 -29.46
C MET A 1 -24.87 -63.42 -30.17
N ASN A 2 -26.05 -62.81 -30.03
CA ASN A 2 -26.73 -62.30 -28.84
C ASN A 2 -26.04 -61.08 -28.19
N ARG A 3 -26.74 -59.95 -28.37
CA ARG A 3 -27.03 -58.92 -27.36
C ARG A 3 -25.88 -58.03 -26.91
N LEU A 4 -25.65 -56.94 -27.66
CA LEU A 4 -25.43 -55.57 -27.09
C LEU A 4 -25.35 -54.41 -28.11
N VAL A 5 -25.83 -54.54 -29.35
CA VAL A 5 -25.82 -53.45 -30.36
C VAL A 5 -27.24 -52.91 -30.66
N LEU A 6 -28.20 -53.06 -29.75
CA LEU A 6 -29.63 -52.86 -30.05
C LEU A 6 -30.38 -51.90 -29.10
N PHE A 7 -29.73 -50.83 -28.62
CA PHE A 7 -30.41 -49.85 -27.75
C PHE A 7 -30.27 -48.36 -28.12
N ALA A 8 -29.81 -48.01 -29.32
CA ALA A 8 -29.72 -46.59 -29.71
C ALA A 8 -30.14 -46.28 -31.17
N ILE A 9 -30.94 -47.14 -31.81
CA ILE A 9 -31.41 -46.93 -33.21
C ILE A 9 -32.95 -46.93 -33.33
N TRP A 10 -33.71 -46.92 -32.23
CA TRP A 10 -35.18 -47.00 -32.30
C TRP A 10 -35.93 -45.91 -31.51
N ILE A 11 -35.54 -44.65 -31.73
CA ILE A 11 -36.42 -43.47 -31.58
C ILE A 11 -36.13 -42.49 -32.73
N PHE A 12 -36.22 -42.98 -33.97
CA PHE A 12 -36.15 -42.15 -35.18
C PHE A 12 -37.12 -42.72 -36.23
N SER A 13 -38.43 -42.56 -36.00
CA SER A 13 -39.46 -42.39 -37.05
C SER A 13 -40.89 -42.37 -36.48
N LEU A 14 -41.66 -41.38 -36.94
CA LEU A 14 -43.14 -41.23 -36.92
C LEU A 14 -43.81 -40.41 -35.78
N ALA A 15 -43.80 -39.09 -35.97
CA ALA A 15 -44.98 -38.20 -36.03
C ALA A 15 -44.46 -36.78 -36.37
N ALA A 16 -44.38 -36.30 -37.61
CA ALA A 16 -45.43 -35.97 -38.59
C ALA A 16 -46.52 -35.02 -38.07
N CYS A 17 -46.61 -33.86 -38.75
CA CYS A 17 -47.56 -32.75 -38.63
C CYS A 17 -47.34 -31.71 -37.50
N ALA A 18 -46.40 -30.80 -37.74
CA ALA A 18 -46.68 -29.38 -37.57
C ALA A 18 -46.18 -28.64 -38.82
N PRO A 19 -46.95 -27.67 -39.35
CA PRO A 19 -46.60 -27.00 -40.60
C PRO A 19 -45.27 -26.24 -40.41
N THR A 20 -44.46 -26.21 -41.46
CA THR A 20 -43.46 -25.16 -41.64
C THR A 20 -44.16 -23.82 -41.43
N LEU A 21 -43.96 -23.18 -40.27
CA LEU A 21 -44.08 -21.75 -40.18
C LEU A 21 -42.97 -21.21 -41.08
N LYS A 22 -43.32 -21.01 -42.36
CA LYS A 22 -42.81 -19.85 -43.10
C LYS A 22 -43.06 -18.68 -42.16
N MET A 23 -42.03 -18.28 -41.41
CA MET A 23 -42.01 -16.91 -40.91
C MET A 23 -42.09 -16.08 -42.17
N GLU A 24 -43.22 -15.42 -42.36
CA GLU A 24 -43.38 -14.41 -43.39
C GLU A 24 -42.19 -13.47 -43.26
N GLN A 25 -41.31 -13.50 -44.27
CA GLN A 25 -40.50 -12.34 -44.59
C GLN A 25 -41.50 -11.26 -44.95
N HIS A 26 -41.97 -10.51 -43.96
CA HIS A 26 -42.46 -9.15 -44.19
C HIS A 26 -41.24 -8.27 -44.50
N SER A 27 -40.62 -8.51 -45.66
CA SER A 27 -39.97 -7.46 -46.42
C SER A 27 -41.04 -6.78 -47.27
N GLY A 28 -42.04 -6.18 -46.61
CA GLY A 28 -42.76 -5.11 -47.27
C GLY A 28 -41.77 -3.97 -47.37
N GLU A 29 -41.33 -3.61 -48.58
CA GLU A 29 -40.78 -2.28 -48.80
C GLU A 29 -41.85 -1.30 -48.32
N ILE A 30 -41.62 -0.70 -47.16
CA ILE A 30 -42.44 0.41 -46.68
C ILE A 30 -42.09 1.56 -47.62
N ASP A 31 -43.03 1.98 -48.48
CA ASP A 31 -42.89 3.17 -49.30
C ASP A 31 -43.02 4.38 -48.37
N ILE A 32 -41.91 4.75 -47.72
CA ILE A 32 -41.87 5.82 -46.72
C ILE A 32 -41.76 7.15 -47.45
N HIS A 33 -42.80 7.97 -47.36
CA HIS A 33 -42.73 9.35 -47.84
C HIS A 33 -41.73 10.17 -47.00
N ASP A 34 -40.96 11.04 -47.66
CA ASP A 34 -39.87 11.85 -47.06
C ASP A 34 -40.33 12.66 -45.83
N GLU A 35 -41.62 13.02 -45.78
CA GLU A 35 -42.29 13.75 -44.69
C GLU A 35 -42.50 12.92 -43.42
N GLU A 36 -42.52 11.59 -43.52
CA GLU A 36 -42.69 10.68 -42.38
C GLU A 36 -41.37 10.37 -41.67
N LEU A 37 -40.22 10.73 -42.26
CA LEU A 37 -38.92 10.54 -41.64
C LEU A 37 -38.65 11.58 -40.54
N PRO A 38 -38.04 11.18 -39.41
CA PRO A 38 -37.57 12.12 -38.40
C PRO A 38 -36.43 12.99 -38.95
N ARG A 39 -36.16 14.13 -38.31
CA ARG A 39 -35.05 15.03 -38.68
C ARG A 39 -33.91 14.98 -37.68
N GLN A 40 -34.24 14.89 -36.40
CA GLN A 40 -33.30 14.78 -35.29
C GLN A 40 -33.41 13.41 -34.63
N VAL A 41 -32.42 12.56 -34.88
CA VAL A 41 -32.41 11.16 -34.45
C VAL A 41 -31.45 10.97 -33.27
N VAL A 42 -31.91 10.28 -32.24
CA VAL A 42 -31.07 9.83 -31.13
C VAL A 42 -30.93 8.32 -31.13
N ILE A 43 -29.71 7.84 -30.92
CA ILE A 43 -29.39 6.42 -30.85
C ILE A 43 -29.43 6.01 -29.37
N LEU A 44 -30.45 5.24 -29.02
CA LEU A 44 -30.71 4.79 -27.66
C LEU A 44 -29.80 3.62 -27.26
N PRO A 45 -29.64 3.32 -25.95
CA PRO A 45 -28.93 2.12 -25.51
C PRO A 45 -29.44 0.86 -26.19
N PHE A 46 -28.55 0.05 -26.75
CA PHE A 46 -28.91 -1.22 -27.37
C PHE A 46 -29.06 -2.30 -26.30
N ALA A 47 -29.95 -3.26 -26.53
CA ALA A 47 -30.04 -4.44 -25.67
C ALA A 47 -29.02 -5.51 -26.08
N ASN A 48 -28.60 -6.34 -25.13
CA ASN A 48 -27.73 -7.49 -25.36
C ASN A 48 -28.50 -8.77 -25.02
N GLU A 49 -28.90 -9.54 -26.04
CA GLU A 49 -29.54 -10.85 -25.86
C GLU A 49 -28.52 -12.01 -25.93
N THR A 50 -27.22 -11.68 -25.94
CA THR A 50 -26.12 -12.66 -26.05
C THR A 50 -25.39 -12.85 -24.72
N GLU A 51 -24.56 -13.90 -24.64
CA GLU A 51 -23.73 -14.17 -23.46
C GLU A 51 -22.44 -13.33 -23.41
N GLU A 52 -22.11 -12.57 -24.47
CA GLU A 52 -20.88 -11.75 -24.54
C GLU A 52 -21.10 -10.38 -23.87
N PRO A 53 -20.46 -10.09 -22.72
CA PRO A 53 -20.68 -8.83 -22.02
C PRO A 53 -20.20 -7.61 -22.81
N GLY A 54 -20.99 -6.53 -22.77
CA GLY A 54 -20.64 -5.22 -23.37
C GLY A 54 -20.71 -5.16 -24.90
N LEU A 55 -21.13 -6.24 -25.58
CA LEU A 55 -21.23 -6.28 -27.04
C LEU A 55 -22.22 -5.26 -27.60
N ASP A 56 -23.34 -5.03 -26.92
CA ASP A 56 -24.33 -4.00 -27.20
C ASP A 56 -23.72 -2.59 -27.28
N THR A 57 -22.81 -2.27 -26.37
CA THR A 57 -22.16 -0.96 -26.29
C THR A 57 -21.19 -0.78 -27.46
N VAL A 58 -20.44 -1.83 -27.81
CA VAL A 58 -19.54 -1.83 -28.98
C VAL A 58 -20.35 -1.68 -30.28
N VAL A 59 -21.44 -2.42 -30.43
CA VAL A 59 -22.31 -2.34 -31.63
C VAL A 59 -22.97 -0.98 -31.72
N ARG A 60 -23.52 -0.44 -30.63
CA ARG A 60 -24.15 0.89 -30.59
C ARG A 60 -23.18 2.00 -30.99
N ARG A 61 -21.95 1.98 -30.46
CA ARG A 61 -20.92 2.99 -30.78
C ARG A 61 -20.51 2.93 -32.25
N ASN A 62 -20.23 1.75 -32.79
CA ASN A 62 -19.92 1.60 -34.21
C ASN A 62 -21.09 2.01 -35.09
N PHE A 63 -22.31 1.64 -34.70
CA PHE A 63 -23.51 2.03 -35.42
C PHE A 63 -23.64 3.56 -35.49
N ALA A 64 -23.41 4.27 -34.37
CA ALA A 64 -23.43 5.73 -34.34
C ALA A 64 -22.34 6.37 -35.22
N ASN A 65 -21.12 5.82 -35.22
CA ASN A 65 -20.03 6.27 -36.09
C ASN A 65 -20.41 6.17 -37.57
N HIS A 66 -21.06 5.08 -37.98
CA HIS A 66 -21.56 4.93 -39.35
C HIS A 66 -22.76 5.85 -39.64
N PHE A 67 -23.68 5.96 -38.68
CA PHE A 67 -24.90 6.75 -38.81
C PHE A 67 -24.63 8.25 -38.92
N SER A 68 -23.54 8.76 -38.36
CA SER A 68 -23.17 10.18 -38.42
C SER A 68 -22.93 10.70 -39.84
N SER A 69 -22.74 9.80 -40.82
CA SER A 69 -22.63 10.12 -42.26
C SER A 69 -23.99 10.31 -42.94
N LYS A 70 -25.09 9.94 -42.30
CA LYS A 70 -26.45 10.08 -42.82
C LYS A 70 -26.98 11.51 -42.65
N ALA A 71 -27.93 11.90 -43.49
CA ALA A 71 -28.52 13.25 -43.49
C ALA A 71 -29.56 13.45 -42.35
N TYR A 72 -29.18 13.13 -41.11
CA TYR A 72 -29.96 13.38 -39.89
C TYR A 72 -29.19 14.32 -38.96
N LEU A 73 -29.91 15.08 -38.13
CA LEU A 73 -29.31 15.76 -36.98
C LEU A 73 -29.16 14.75 -35.85
N ASP A 74 -27.95 14.30 -35.59
CA ASP A 74 -27.65 13.30 -34.58
C ASP A 74 -27.16 13.93 -33.26
N THR A 75 -27.51 13.31 -32.13
CA THR A 75 -26.98 13.71 -30.81
C THR A 75 -25.94 12.71 -30.36
N LYS A 76 -24.78 13.20 -29.87
CA LYS A 76 -23.68 12.34 -29.41
C LYS A 76 -24.13 11.42 -28.27
N ILE A 77 -23.73 10.14 -28.32
CA ILE A 77 -24.09 9.10 -27.34
C ILE A 77 -23.95 9.55 -25.87
N PRO A 78 -22.84 10.19 -25.43
CA PRO A 78 -22.69 10.59 -24.02
C PRO A 78 -23.77 11.56 -23.54
N VAL A 79 -24.22 12.46 -24.42
CA VAL A 79 -25.29 13.42 -24.11
C VAL A 79 -26.64 12.71 -24.00
N VAL A 80 -26.87 11.69 -24.84
CA VAL A 80 -28.08 10.85 -24.76
C VAL A 80 -28.10 10.08 -23.45
N ASP A 81 -26.99 9.45 -23.07
CA ASP A 81 -26.90 8.65 -21.84
C ASP A 81 -27.07 9.52 -20.59
N GLU A 82 -26.44 10.70 -20.54
CA GLU A 82 -26.61 11.64 -19.43
C GLU A 82 -28.06 12.12 -19.29
N LYS A 83 -28.70 12.52 -20.40
CA LYS A 83 -30.10 12.95 -20.38
C LYS A 83 -31.04 11.81 -20.00
N LEU A 84 -30.80 10.58 -20.46
CA LEU A 84 -31.59 9.41 -20.07
C LEU A 84 -31.47 9.14 -18.57
N ILE A 85 -30.25 9.13 -18.02
CA ILE A 85 -30.03 8.93 -16.57
C ILE A 85 -30.75 10.01 -15.75
N HIS A 86 -30.68 11.27 -16.17
CA HIS A 86 -31.37 12.36 -15.49
C HIS A 86 -32.90 12.20 -15.58
N TRP A 87 -33.40 11.78 -16.73
CA TRP A 87 -34.83 11.54 -16.95
C TRP A 87 -35.35 10.33 -16.15
N GLU A 88 -34.66 9.20 -16.11
CA GLU A 88 -35.05 8.02 -15.32
C GLU A 88 -35.10 8.36 -13.83
N LYS A 89 -34.12 9.13 -13.33
CA LYS A 89 -34.10 9.59 -11.93
C LYS A 89 -35.28 10.52 -11.59
N SER A 90 -35.66 11.40 -12.50
CA SER A 90 -36.75 12.36 -12.28
C SER A 90 -38.14 11.77 -12.51
N SER A 91 -38.28 10.82 -13.43
CA SER A 91 -39.56 10.17 -13.77
C SER A 91 -39.86 8.93 -12.93
N GLY A 92 -38.82 8.28 -12.35
CA GLY A 92 -38.96 7.01 -11.64
C GLY A 92 -39.29 5.82 -12.53
N LYS A 93 -39.25 5.98 -13.87
CA LYS A 93 -39.50 4.93 -14.85
C LYS A 93 -38.20 4.52 -15.53
N ALA A 94 -38.05 3.23 -15.81
CA ALA A 94 -37.00 2.75 -16.68
C ALA A 94 -37.32 3.07 -18.15
N MET A 95 -36.31 3.32 -18.98
CA MET A 95 -36.45 3.65 -20.40
C MET A 95 -37.32 2.63 -21.17
N GLN A 96 -37.26 1.34 -20.82
CA GLN A 96 -38.06 0.28 -21.46
C GLN A 96 -39.56 0.39 -21.17
N GLN A 97 -39.95 1.15 -20.14
CA GLN A 97 -41.35 1.38 -19.75
C GLN A 97 -41.90 2.71 -20.28
N ALA A 98 -41.06 3.49 -20.98
CA ALA A 98 -41.40 4.81 -21.47
C ALA A 98 -42.02 4.75 -22.87
N THR A 99 -42.93 5.66 -23.15
CA THR A 99 -43.43 5.90 -24.51
C THR A 99 -42.40 6.64 -25.36
N PRO A 100 -42.41 6.47 -26.69
CA PRO A 100 -41.57 7.26 -27.59
C PRO A 100 -41.68 8.77 -27.37
N GLN A 101 -42.87 9.26 -27.02
CA GLN A 101 -43.12 10.69 -26.76
C GLN A 101 -42.43 11.17 -25.49
N GLU A 102 -42.46 10.38 -24.41
CA GLU A 102 -41.78 10.70 -23.15
C GLU A 102 -40.26 10.78 -23.36
N ILE A 103 -39.67 9.81 -24.06
CA ILE A 103 -38.23 9.78 -24.38
C ILE A 103 -37.86 10.94 -25.30
N SER A 104 -38.67 11.20 -26.33
CA SER A 104 -38.46 12.29 -27.28
C SER A 104 -38.45 13.67 -26.60
N ALA A 105 -39.38 13.92 -25.68
CA ALA A 105 -39.44 15.15 -24.91
C ALA A 105 -38.20 15.34 -24.02
N ALA A 106 -37.69 14.26 -23.42
CA ALA A 106 -36.50 14.29 -22.59
C ALA A 106 -35.21 14.55 -23.40
N LEU A 107 -35.09 13.92 -24.57
CA LEU A 107 -33.87 13.97 -25.37
C LEU A 107 -33.84 15.14 -26.35
N GLY A 108 -35.00 15.67 -26.72
CA GLY A 108 -35.16 16.75 -27.69
C GLY A 108 -35.00 16.26 -29.14
N ALA A 109 -35.52 15.07 -29.45
CA ALA A 109 -35.34 14.40 -30.74
C ALA A 109 -36.67 13.86 -31.25
N ASP A 110 -36.94 13.94 -32.55
CA ASP A 110 -38.18 13.48 -33.18
C ASP A 110 -38.07 12.05 -33.76
N GLY A 111 -36.87 11.48 -33.79
CA GLY A 111 -36.59 10.10 -34.15
C GLY A 111 -35.86 9.37 -33.03
N LEU A 112 -36.37 8.19 -32.68
CA LEU A 112 -35.75 7.31 -31.69
C LEU A 112 -35.26 6.05 -32.39
N LEU A 113 -33.95 5.81 -32.36
CA LEU A 113 -33.34 4.61 -32.91
C LEU A 113 -33.00 3.64 -31.79
N TYR A 114 -33.55 2.45 -31.89
CA TYR A 114 -33.37 1.35 -30.97
C TYR A 114 -32.59 0.24 -31.66
N GLY A 115 -31.93 -0.59 -30.85
CA GLY A 115 -31.25 -1.77 -31.37
C GLY A 115 -31.08 -2.85 -30.32
N LYS A 116 -30.84 -4.06 -30.78
CA LYS A 116 -30.51 -5.20 -29.92
C LYS A 116 -29.60 -6.17 -30.64
N VAL A 117 -28.59 -6.68 -29.94
CA VAL A 117 -27.70 -7.72 -30.45
C VAL A 117 -28.33 -9.07 -30.10
N THR A 118 -28.67 -9.86 -31.12
CA THR A 118 -29.55 -11.05 -30.97
C THR A 118 -28.80 -12.38 -31.04
N ASP A 119 -27.64 -12.42 -31.66
CA ASP A 119 -26.82 -13.63 -31.72
C ASP A 119 -25.34 -13.26 -31.78
N TYR A 120 -24.52 -14.04 -31.07
CA TYR A 120 -23.07 -13.95 -31.14
C TYR A 120 -22.47 -15.35 -30.96
N LYS A 121 -21.87 -15.87 -32.04
CA LYS A 121 -21.35 -17.25 -32.07
C LYS A 121 -19.84 -17.27 -32.25
N ARG A 122 -19.17 -17.98 -31.33
CA ARG A 122 -17.76 -18.37 -31.41
C ARG A 122 -17.67 -19.89 -31.26
N VAL A 123 -17.55 -20.62 -32.36
CA VAL A 123 -17.39 -22.09 -32.32
C VAL A 123 -15.95 -22.44 -32.67
N TYR A 124 -15.24 -23.07 -31.74
CA TYR A 124 -13.92 -23.65 -31.95
C TYR A 124 -14.00 -25.18 -31.87
N ALA A 125 -13.93 -25.86 -33.02
CA ALA A 125 -13.99 -27.32 -33.09
C ALA A 125 -12.85 -27.86 -33.98
N GLY A 126 -11.71 -28.19 -33.38
CA GLY A 126 -10.55 -28.72 -34.11
C GLY A 126 -10.00 -27.71 -35.13
N LEU A 127 -9.96 -28.09 -36.41
CA LEU A 127 -9.55 -27.25 -37.55
C LEU A 127 -10.67 -26.34 -38.09
N TYR A 128 -11.78 -26.20 -37.37
CA TYR A 128 -12.94 -25.43 -37.78
C TYR A 128 -13.23 -24.31 -36.77
N SER A 129 -13.15 -23.07 -37.22
CA SER A 129 -13.56 -21.88 -36.48
C SER A 129 -14.65 -21.10 -37.23
N GLN A 130 -15.77 -20.81 -36.55
CA GLN A 130 -16.85 -19.96 -37.07
C GLN A 130 -17.11 -18.79 -36.13
N PHE A 131 -17.14 -17.58 -36.69
CA PHE A 131 -17.49 -16.34 -36.00
C PHE A 131 -18.73 -15.73 -36.64
N GLY A 132 -19.69 -15.26 -35.84
CA GLY A 132 -20.86 -14.57 -36.36
C GLY A 132 -21.51 -13.63 -35.36
N ILE A 133 -22.11 -12.56 -35.87
CA ILE A 133 -22.91 -11.60 -35.11
C ILE A 133 -24.21 -11.30 -35.85
N GLU A 134 -25.29 -11.12 -35.10
CA GLU A 134 -26.58 -10.65 -35.59
C GLU A 134 -27.10 -9.53 -34.70
N ALA A 135 -27.72 -8.52 -35.30
CA ALA A 135 -28.44 -7.48 -34.58
C ALA A 135 -29.75 -7.14 -35.30
N GLU A 136 -30.67 -6.55 -34.55
CA GLU A 136 -31.89 -5.94 -35.06
C GLU A 136 -31.92 -4.47 -34.66
N VAL A 137 -32.21 -3.59 -35.62
CA VAL A 137 -32.28 -2.14 -35.43
C VAL A 137 -33.61 -1.64 -35.98
N TRP A 138 -34.27 -0.76 -35.23
CA TRP A 138 -35.50 -0.12 -35.65
C TRP A 138 -35.55 1.35 -35.25
N MET A 139 -36.30 2.15 -36.02
CA MET A 139 -36.45 3.59 -35.83
C MET A 139 -37.92 3.94 -35.71
N VAL A 140 -38.25 4.77 -34.71
CA VAL A 140 -39.60 5.26 -34.45
C VAL A 140 -39.63 6.76 -34.62
N ASN A 141 -40.59 7.27 -35.40
CA ASN A 141 -40.91 8.69 -35.43
C ASN A 141 -41.72 9.02 -34.17
N ALA A 142 -41.11 9.74 -33.23
CA ALA A 142 -41.70 9.99 -31.93
C ALA A 142 -42.92 10.94 -31.98
N ARG A 143 -43.06 11.75 -33.04
CA ARG A 143 -44.25 12.60 -33.21
C ARG A 143 -45.50 11.77 -33.45
N THR A 144 -45.37 10.72 -34.27
CA THR A 144 -46.49 9.88 -34.68
C THR A 144 -46.58 8.58 -33.88
N GLY A 145 -45.50 8.21 -33.17
CA GLY A 145 -45.34 6.92 -32.51
C GLY A 145 -45.18 5.74 -33.49
N LYS A 146 -45.11 6.01 -34.80
CA LYS A 146 -45.00 4.96 -35.83
C LYS A 146 -43.56 4.55 -36.05
N GLU A 147 -43.37 3.25 -36.23
CA GLU A 147 -42.12 2.71 -36.75
C GLU A 147 -41.95 3.10 -38.22
N VAL A 148 -40.77 3.62 -38.55
CA VAL A 148 -40.41 4.04 -39.91
C VAL A 148 -39.32 3.15 -40.50
N PHE A 149 -38.66 2.32 -39.71
CA PHE A 149 -37.64 1.39 -40.17
C PHE A 149 -37.49 0.25 -39.17
N ARG A 150 -37.34 -0.98 -39.63
CA ARG A 150 -36.87 -2.13 -38.84
C ARG A 150 -36.16 -3.11 -39.74
N HIS A 151 -34.97 -3.52 -39.34
CA HIS A 151 -34.22 -4.52 -40.07
C HIS A 151 -33.39 -5.39 -39.13
N ARG A 152 -33.11 -6.61 -39.58
CA ARG A 152 -32.24 -7.56 -38.91
C ARG A 152 -31.11 -7.93 -39.86
N GLU A 153 -29.88 -7.83 -39.38
CA GLU A 153 -28.67 -8.11 -40.16
C GLU A 153 -27.76 -9.10 -39.46
N ALA A 154 -27.05 -9.89 -40.26
CA ALA A 154 -26.03 -10.80 -39.78
C ALA A 154 -24.75 -10.75 -40.62
N VAL A 155 -23.61 -10.95 -39.96
CA VAL A 155 -22.30 -11.15 -40.58
C VAL A 155 -21.69 -12.44 -40.02
N ARG A 156 -21.12 -13.28 -40.90
CA ARG A 156 -20.52 -14.57 -40.52
C ARG A 156 -19.21 -14.81 -41.27
N TYR A 157 -18.17 -15.19 -40.54
CA TYR A 157 -16.87 -15.58 -41.06
C TYR A 157 -16.60 -17.08 -40.79
N HIS A 158 -15.93 -17.73 -41.75
CA HIS A 158 -15.54 -19.14 -41.69
C HIS A 158 -14.03 -19.26 -41.95
N GLU A 159 -13.33 -20.16 -41.27
CA GLU A 159 -11.91 -20.42 -41.58
C GLU A 159 -11.75 -20.96 -43.03
N GLY A 160 -10.86 -20.33 -43.82
CA GLY A 160 -10.67 -20.63 -45.25
C GLY A 160 -11.53 -19.80 -46.22
N GLY A 161 -12.53 -19.08 -45.73
CA GLY A 161 -13.18 -18.01 -46.48
C GLY A 161 -12.32 -16.76 -46.44
N ILE A 162 -11.87 -16.28 -47.61
CA ILE A 162 -11.24 -14.97 -47.70
C ILE A 162 -12.30 -13.96 -47.19
N PRO A 163 -12.02 -13.17 -46.13
CA PRO A 163 -12.86 -12.03 -45.81
C PRO A 163 -13.03 -11.23 -47.11
N THR A 164 -14.26 -11.03 -47.57
CA THR A 164 -14.51 -10.44 -48.90
C THR A 164 -13.96 -9.02 -49.02
N SER A 165 -13.62 -8.38 -47.90
CA SER A 165 -12.68 -7.27 -47.85
C SER A 165 -11.30 -7.73 -47.33
N PRO A 166 -10.20 -7.59 -48.11
CA PRO A 166 -8.85 -7.81 -47.59
C PRO A 166 -8.60 -6.97 -46.33
N LEU A 167 -7.63 -7.36 -45.48
CA LEU A 167 -7.17 -6.48 -44.40
C LEU A 167 -6.95 -5.08 -44.97
N SER A 168 -7.67 -4.08 -44.47
CA SER A 168 -7.47 -2.71 -44.91
C SER A 168 -6.04 -2.30 -44.56
N ILE A 169 -5.43 -1.44 -45.38
CA ILE A 169 -4.08 -0.91 -45.11
C ILE A 169 -4.02 -0.25 -43.72
N VAL A 170 -5.16 0.28 -43.27
CA VAL A 170 -5.39 0.85 -41.94
C VAL A 170 -5.04 -0.14 -40.82
N VAL A 171 -5.46 -1.41 -40.91
CA VAL A 171 -5.12 -2.43 -39.92
C VAL A 171 -3.61 -2.68 -39.91
N THR A 172 -3.00 -2.89 -41.07
CA THR A 172 -1.54 -3.13 -41.19
C THR A 172 -0.71 -1.95 -40.68
N ALA A 173 -1.20 -0.71 -40.83
CA ALA A 173 -0.51 0.50 -40.37
C ALA A 173 -0.54 0.68 -38.85
N VAL A 174 -1.56 0.14 -38.18
CA VAL A 174 -1.86 0.43 -36.76
C VAL A 174 -1.58 -0.77 -35.84
N SER A 175 -1.70 -2.02 -36.31
CA SER A 175 -1.76 -3.20 -35.43
C SER A 175 -0.49 -4.05 -35.38
N THR A 176 0.64 -3.51 -34.89
CA THR A 176 1.88 -4.30 -34.74
C THR A 176 1.88 -5.27 -33.55
N GLY A 177 0.96 -5.12 -32.57
CA GLY A 177 0.87 -6.00 -31.40
C GLY A 177 -0.54 -6.37 -30.94
N MET A 178 -1.59 -5.91 -31.63
CA MET A 178 -2.98 -6.20 -31.25
C MET A 178 -3.37 -7.66 -31.45
N ASN A 179 -4.26 -8.16 -30.57
CA ASN A 179 -4.84 -9.50 -30.69
C ASN A 179 -5.70 -9.60 -31.96
N LEU A 180 -5.31 -10.47 -32.89
CA LEU A 180 -6.02 -10.70 -34.16
C LEU A 180 -7.52 -10.98 -33.97
N ARG A 181 -7.92 -11.57 -32.84
CA ARG A 181 -9.33 -11.86 -32.52
C ARG A 181 -10.15 -10.60 -32.26
N GLU A 182 -9.57 -9.60 -31.58
CA GLU A 182 -10.27 -8.32 -31.29
C GLU A 182 -10.44 -7.48 -32.57
N ILE A 183 -9.43 -7.47 -33.44
CA ILE A 183 -9.53 -6.85 -34.76
C ILE A 183 -10.66 -7.50 -35.57
N GLN A 184 -10.73 -8.83 -35.58
CA GLN A 184 -11.79 -9.56 -36.28
C GLN A 184 -13.19 -9.23 -35.73
N LYS A 185 -13.33 -9.07 -34.40
CA LYS A 185 -14.59 -8.67 -33.76
C LYS A 185 -15.04 -7.28 -34.22
N VAL A 186 -14.16 -6.28 -34.19
CA VAL A 186 -14.50 -4.91 -34.63
C VAL A 186 -14.84 -4.86 -36.11
N ARG A 187 -14.09 -5.57 -36.97
CA ARG A 187 -14.41 -5.62 -38.41
C ARG A 187 -15.78 -6.21 -38.69
N MET A 188 -16.12 -7.30 -38.01
CA MET A 188 -17.42 -7.93 -38.15
C MET A 188 -18.56 -6.99 -37.72
N VAL A 189 -18.34 -6.21 -36.67
CA VAL A 189 -19.29 -5.17 -36.22
C VAL A 189 -19.37 -4.02 -37.24
N ASN A 190 -18.26 -3.55 -37.79
CA ASN A 190 -18.23 -2.51 -38.83
C ASN A 190 -19.01 -2.96 -40.08
N GLU A 191 -18.77 -4.18 -40.55
CA GLU A 191 -19.49 -4.74 -41.70
C GLU A 191 -21.00 -4.86 -41.42
N LEU A 192 -21.37 -5.27 -40.20
CA LEU A 192 -22.76 -5.33 -39.77
C LEU A 192 -23.42 -3.93 -39.81
N CYS A 193 -22.75 -2.93 -39.25
CA CYS A 193 -23.24 -1.55 -39.24
C CYS A 193 -23.34 -0.96 -40.64
N TYR A 194 -22.39 -1.27 -41.53
CA TYR A 194 -22.42 -0.87 -42.93
C TYR A 194 -23.67 -1.40 -43.66
N LYS A 195 -23.99 -2.70 -43.50
CA LYS A 195 -25.21 -3.29 -44.09
C LYS A 195 -26.49 -2.60 -43.61
N PHE A 196 -26.55 -2.18 -42.35
CA PHE A 196 -27.66 -1.35 -41.86
C PHE A 196 -27.72 0.00 -42.55
N MET A 197 -26.58 0.67 -42.74
CA MET A 197 -26.55 1.98 -43.38
C MET A 197 -27.06 1.94 -44.82
N GLU A 198 -26.84 0.86 -45.58
CA GLU A 198 -27.40 0.74 -46.93
C GLU A 198 -28.93 0.75 -46.95
N LYS A 199 -29.56 0.25 -45.87
CA LYS A 199 -31.01 0.04 -45.78
C LYS A 199 -31.75 1.16 -45.04
N ILE A 200 -31.04 1.95 -44.24
CA ILE A 200 -31.65 3.07 -43.50
C ILE A 200 -31.99 4.22 -44.46
N PRO A 201 -33.27 4.62 -44.54
CA PRO A 201 -33.70 5.74 -45.38
C PRO A 201 -33.07 7.06 -44.91
N SER A 202 -33.11 8.10 -45.73
CA SER A 202 -32.57 9.42 -45.35
C SER A 202 -33.40 10.53 -45.97
N PRO A 203 -33.71 11.61 -45.21
CA PRO A 203 -34.50 12.73 -45.72
C PRO A 203 -33.80 13.41 -46.91
N LYS A 204 -34.46 13.46 -48.07
CA LYS A 204 -33.90 14.07 -49.28
C LYS A 204 -33.68 15.57 -49.09
N THR A 205 -34.50 16.24 -48.28
CA THR A 205 -34.39 17.68 -47.99
C THR A 205 -33.11 18.10 -47.24
N LEU A 206 -32.38 17.16 -46.61
CA LEU A 206 -31.14 17.43 -45.85
C LEU A 206 -29.87 17.01 -46.60
N SER A 207 -30.00 16.53 -47.84
CA SER A 207 -28.91 15.95 -48.65
C SER A 207 -27.82 16.96 -49.08
N SER A 208 -28.08 18.27 -49.05
CA SER A 208 -27.08 19.31 -49.36
C SER A 208 -26.00 19.48 -48.28
N ASN A 209 -26.16 18.84 -47.11
CA ASN A 209 -25.20 18.85 -45.99
C ASN A 209 -24.36 17.56 -45.90
N ALA A 210 -24.09 16.89 -47.03
CA ALA A 210 -23.38 15.61 -47.04
C ALA A 210 -21.99 15.69 -46.36
N ARG A 211 -21.88 15.05 -45.19
CA ARG A 211 -20.63 14.95 -44.44
C ARG A 211 -19.69 13.93 -45.10
N PRO A 212 -18.36 14.08 -44.99
CA PRO A 212 -17.40 13.09 -45.49
C PRO A 212 -17.69 11.67 -45.02
N VAL A 213 -17.64 10.68 -45.91
CA VAL A 213 -17.85 9.29 -45.52
C VAL A 213 -16.57 8.67 -44.96
N ILE A 214 -16.67 8.14 -43.75
CA ILE A 214 -15.66 7.26 -43.14
C ILE A 214 -16.21 5.83 -43.22
N LYS A 215 -15.44 4.92 -43.81
CA LYS A 215 -15.79 3.49 -43.89
C LYS A 215 -15.31 2.71 -42.68
N GLU A 216 -14.09 2.99 -42.24
CA GLU A 216 -13.44 2.31 -41.13
C GLU A 216 -12.41 3.25 -40.50
N ALA A 217 -12.28 3.23 -39.18
CA ALA A 217 -11.15 3.81 -38.49
C ALA A 217 -10.71 2.90 -37.34
N LEU A 218 -9.40 2.85 -37.11
CA LEU A 218 -8.78 2.02 -36.07
C LEU A 218 -7.68 2.79 -35.37
N THR A 219 -7.46 2.49 -34.10
CA THR A 219 -6.32 3.02 -33.35
C THR A 219 -5.66 1.90 -32.57
N ASN A 220 -4.41 2.10 -32.16
CA ASN A 220 -3.72 1.15 -31.29
C ASN A 220 -4.01 1.37 -29.80
N ALA A 221 -5.09 2.08 -29.43
CA ALA A 221 -5.41 2.40 -28.03
C ALA A 221 -5.35 1.19 -27.08
N ALA A 222 -5.72 0.01 -27.56
CA ALA A 222 -5.66 -1.25 -26.80
C ALA A 222 -4.24 -1.75 -26.47
N GLU A 223 -3.19 -1.22 -27.10
CA GLU A 223 -1.79 -1.51 -26.79
C GLU A 223 -1.27 -0.72 -25.56
N GLY A 224 -2.04 0.25 -25.07
CA GLY A 224 -1.70 1.05 -23.90
C GLY A 224 -1.73 0.25 -22.58
N PRO A 225 -1.26 0.83 -21.47
CA PRO A 225 -0.79 2.21 -21.32
C PRO A 225 0.52 2.50 -22.08
N PHE A 226 0.66 3.74 -22.55
CA PHE A 226 1.75 4.19 -23.41
C PHE A 226 2.82 4.93 -22.62
N GLY A 227 4.07 4.44 -22.69
CA GLY A 227 5.23 5.05 -22.04
C GLY A 227 6.02 5.99 -22.93
N LEU A 228 7.11 6.55 -22.40
CA LEU A 228 8.03 7.39 -23.17
C LEU A 228 8.56 6.62 -24.42
N LYS A 229 8.66 7.30 -25.57
CA LYS A 229 9.05 6.73 -26.88
C LYS A 229 8.03 5.80 -27.55
N SER A 230 6.92 5.49 -26.89
CA SER A 230 5.83 4.77 -27.54
C SER A 230 5.12 5.67 -28.57
N VAL A 231 4.46 5.05 -29.54
CA VAL A 231 3.75 5.76 -30.62
C VAL A 231 2.29 5.35 -30.60
N ILE A 232 1.43 6.35 -30.47
CA ILE A 232 -0.02 6.20 -30.66
C ILE A 232 -0.31 6.37 -32.14
N LYS A 233 -1.03 5.41 -32.72
CA LYS A 233 -1.34 5.35 -34.14
C LYS A 233 -2.83 5.38 -34.37
N ALA A 234 -3.26 6.15 -35.35
CA ALA A 234 -4.62 6.17 -35.85
C ALA A 234 -4.61 5.95 -37.37
N GLY A 235 -5.54 5.16 -37.87
CA GLY A 235 -5.72 4.94 -39.29
C GLY A 235 -7.19 5.03 -39.67
N LEU A 236 -7.45 5.48 -40.88
CA LEU A 236 -8.77 5.83 -41.38
C LEU A 236 -8.89 5.47 -42.87
N GLU A 237 -9.97 4.80 -43.25
CA GLU A 237 -10.41 4.65 -44.65
C GLU A 237 -11.67 5.50 -44.88
N GLY A 238 -11.61 6.43 -45.84
CA GLY A 238 -12.70 7.34 -46.17
C GLY A 238 -12.63 7.88 -47.61
N GLU A 239 -13.30 9.00 -47.85
CA GLU A 239 -13.23 9.70 -49.14
C GLU A 239 -11.81 10.22 -49.45
N PRO A 240 -11.30 10.05 -50.68
CA PRO A 240 -9.95 10.47 -51.06
C PRO A 240 -9.82 12.00 -51.19
N GLY A 241 -8.62 12.52 -50.96
CA GLY A 241 -8.27 13.94 -51.16
C GLY A 241 -8.81 14.92 -50.11
N LEU A 242 -9.33 14.43 -48.99
CA LEU A 242 -9.82 15.24 -47.86
C LEU A 242 -8.75 15.43 -46.77
N VAL A 243 -9.05 16.26 -45.77
CA VAL A 243 -8.14 16.53 -44.64
C VAL A 243 -8.55 15.68 -43.45
N ALA A 244 -7.63 14.86 -42.97
CA ALA A 244 -7.84 14.00 -41.81
C ALA A 244 -6.99 14.42 -40.62
N THR A 245 -7.57 14.37 -39.42
CA THR A 245 -6.88 14.58 -38.14
C THR A 245 -7.32 13.55 -37.12
N PHE A 246 -6.57 13.35 -36.05
CA PHE A 246 -7.04 12.60 -34.89
C PHE A 246 -6.78 13.33 -33.57
N ASP A 247 -7.62 13.03 -32.60
CA ASP A 247 -7.63 13.62 -31.27
C ASP A 247 -7.47 12.51 -30.23
N ILE A 248 -6.68 12.78 -29.19
CA ILE A 248 -6.60 12.00 -27.95
C ILE A 248 -7.35 12.82 -26.89
N GLY A 249 -8.66 12.65 -26.83
CA GLY A 249 -9.55 13.34 -25.90
C GLY A 249 -9.37 14.85 -25.90
N ASN A 250 -9.22 15.42 -24.71
CA ASN A 250 -8.81 16.81 -24.53
C ASN A 250 -7.30 17.00 -24.37
N PHE A 251 -6.53 15.91 -24.39
CA PHE A 251 -5.09 15.89 -24.14
C PHE A 251 -4.29 16.42 -25.34
N LYS A 252 -4.56 15.91 -26.55
CA LYS A 252 -3.96 16.40 -27.81
C LYS A 252 -5.04 16.39 -28.88
N LYS A 253 -5.15 17.50 -29.62
CA LYS A 253 -6.18 17.68 -30.66
C LYS A 253 -5.57 18.11 -31.98
N GLY A 254 -6.26 17.79 -33.07
CA GLY A 254 -5.91 18.17 -34.42
C GLY A 254 -4.59 17.55 -34.88
N ILE A 255 -4.25 16.34 -34.41
CA ILE A 255 -3.01 15.68 -34.82
C ILE A 255 -3.18 15.32 -36.31
N PRO A 256 -2.33 15.87 -37.21
CA PRO A 256 -2.54 15.71 -38.65
C PRO A 256 -2.34 14.26 -39.07
N MET A 257 -3.21 13.78 -39.97
CA MET A 257 -3.07 12.49 -40.63
C MET A 257 -2.68 12.71 -42.09
N LYS A 258 -1.88 11.80 -42.64
CA LYS A 258 -1.41 11.82 -44.01
C LYS A 258 -2.16 10.80 -44.85
N GLU A 259 -2.58 11.20 -46.04
CA GLU A 259 -3.13 10.29 -47.05
C GLU A 259 -1.99 9.49 -47.71
N ASP A 260 -1.78 8.25 -47.31
CA ASP A 260 -0.73 7.41 -47.88
C ASP A 260 -1.14 6.76 -49.21
N LYS A 261 -2.44 6.53 -49.39
CA LYS A 261 -3.08 6.11 -50.65
C LYS A 261 -4.44 6.80 -50.76
N PRO A 262 -5.02 6.94 -51.97
CA PRO A 262 -6.35 7.53 -52.13
C PRO A 262 -7.37 6.95 -51.15
N GLY A 263 -7.85 7.77 -50.22
CA GLY A 263 -8.83 7.43 -49.19
C GLY A 263 -8.28 6.73 -47.94
N ILE A 264 -6.96 6.49 -47.85
CA ILE A 264 -6.31 5.84 -46.69
C ILE A 264 -5.42 6.85 -45.98
N TYR A 265 -5.78 7.17 -44.74
CA TYR A 265 -5.11 8.15 -43.91
C TYR A 265 -4.46 7.48 -42.71
N THR A 266 -3.22 7.86 -42.38
CA THR A 266 -2.50 7.42 -41.18
C THR A 266 -1.99 8.61 -40.38
N GLY A 267 -2.07 8.53 -39.06
CA GLY A 267 -1.56 9.52 -38.14
C GLY A 267 -0.80 8.86 -37.01
N GLU A 268 0.27 9.51 -36.56
CA GLU A 268 1.10 9.04 -35.47
C GLU A 268 1.34 10.17 -34.46
N TYR A 269 1.35 9.81 -33.19
CA TYR A 269 1.74 10.69 -32.09
C TYR A 269 2.80 9.98 -31.26
N ALA A 270 4.03 10.51 -31.30
CA ALA A 270 5.10 10.05 -30.43
C ALA A 270 4.89 10.63 -29.03
N VAL A 271 4.86 9.77 -28.02
CA VAL A 271 4.75 10.20 -26.62
C VAL A 271 6.01 10.97 -26.21
N MET A 272 5.81 12.22 -25.79
CA MET A 272 6.85 13.17 -25.42
C MET A 272 7.11 13.17 -23.91
N PRO A 273 8.31 13.57 -23.44
CA PRO A 273 8.56 13.76 -22.01
C PRO A 273 7.53 14.71 -21.37
N GLY A 274 6.91 14.28 -20.27
CA GLY A 274 5.90 15.05 -19.55
C GLY A 274 4.47 14.85 -20.04
N ASP A 275 4.26 14.08 -21.11
CA ASP A 275 2.93 13.64 -21.50
C ASP A 275 2.36 12.69 -20.43
N ALA A 276 1.22 13.04 -19.86
CA ALA A 276 0.52 12.22 -18.88
C ALA A 276 -0.98 12.40 -19.06
N THR A 277 -1.69 11.30 -19.29
CA THR A 277 -3.16 11.32 -19.40
C THR A 277 -3.74 9.95 -19.09
N ARG A 278 -5.00 9.90 -18.69
CA ARG A 278 -5.67 8.66 -18.30
C ARG A 278 -7.03 8.55 -18.95
N ASP A 279 -7.31 7.37 -19.47
CA ASP A 279 -8.61 6.97 -20.01
C ASP A 279 -9.20 7.98 -21.03
N MET A 280 -8.34 8.50 -21.93
CA MET A 280 -8.76 9.45 -22.97
C MET A 280 -9.33 8.75 -24.20
N PRO A 281 -10.52 9.15 -24.70
CA PRO A 281 -11.06 8.58 -25.93
C PRO A 281 -10.24 9.05 -27.13
N VAL A 282 -10.11 8.22 -28.15
CA VAL A 282 -9.50 8.62 -29.42
C VAL A 282 -10.59 8.85 -30.46
N SER A 283 -10.44 9.87 -31.29
CA SER A 283 -11.32 10.06 -32.44
C SER A 283 -10.55 10.52 -33.65
N VAL A 284 -10.94 10.05 -34.83
CA VAL A 284 -10.46 10.60 -36.11
C VAL A 284 -11.52 11.51 -36.70
N THR A 285 -11.11 12.56 -37.41
CA THR A 285 -11.98 13.51 -38.07
C THR A 285 -11.57 13.60 -39.53
N LEU A 286 -12.53 13.42 -40.44
CA LEU A 286 -12.36 13.65 -41.87
C LEU A 286 -13.15 14.90 -42.26
N SER A 287 -12.48 15.88 -42.87
CA SER A 287 -13.05 17.20 -43.14
C SER A 287 -12.88 17.58 -44.61
N ARG A 288 -13.93 18.17 -45.17
CA ARG A 288 -13.89 18.81 -46.49
C ARG A 288 -13.49 20.28 -46.31
N PRO A 289 -12.52 20.82 -47.08
CA PRO A 289 -12.12 22.23 -46.97
C PRO A 289 -13.34 23.16 -47.10
N GLY A 290 -13.63 23.95 -46.05
CA GLY A 290 -14.77 24.87 -46.01
C GLY A 290 -16.16 24.22 -45.89
N GLY A 291 -16.23 22.90 -45.66
CA GLY A 291 -17.48 22.14 -45.54
C GLY A 291 -17.64 21.46 -44.19
N TYR A 292 -18.60 20.53 -44.12
CA TYR A 292 -18.83 19.73 -42.92
C TYR A 292 -17.72 18.70 -42.68
N GLU A 293 -17.59 18.27 -41.42
CA GLU A 293 -16.68 17.22 -40.97
C GLU A 293 -17.44 16.00 -40.46
N THR A 294 -16.79 14.84 -40.51
CA THR A 294 -17.26 13.60 -39.88
C THR A 294 -16.23 13.18 -38.85
N GLN A 295 -16.67 13.02 -37.60
CA GLN A 295 -15.87 12.50 -36.50
C GLN A 295 -16.23 11.04 -36.24
N TRP A 296 -15.22 10.20 -36.06
CA TRP A 296 -15.35 8.79 -35.74
C TRP A 296 -14.61 8.49 -34.44
N GLY A 297 -15.34 8.05 -33.41
CA GLY A 297 -14.75 7.68 -32.12
C GLY A 297 -14.24 6.24 -32.14
N ASP A 298 -13.07 6.01 -31.56
CA ASP A 298 -12.57 4.65 -31.36
C ASP A 298 -13.48 3.87 -30.40
N VAL A 299 -13.65 2.60 -30.72
CA VAL A 299 -14.50 1.63 -30.04
C VAL A 299 -13.67 0.59 -29.28
N LEU A 300 -12.36 0.52 -29.54
CA LEU A 300 -11.45 -0.46 -28.96
C LEU A 300 -10.93 -0.08 -27.56
N GLY A 301 -11.04 1.18 -27.16
CA GLY A 301 -10.71 1.56 -25.79
C GLY A 301 -10.35 3.02 -25.62
N TYR A 302 -9.69 3.27 -24.49
CA TYR A 302 -9.20 4.58 -24.08
C TYR A 302 -7.67 4.54 -24.01
N ILE A 303 -7.04 5.67 -24.30
CA ILE A 303 -5.62 5.86 -24.20
C ILE A 303 -5.25 6.37 -22.81
N THR A 304 -4.32 5.66 -22.18
CA THR A 304 -3.59 6.12 -21.01
C THR A 304 -2.13 6.30 -21.41
N VAL A 305 -1.56 7.47 -21.10
CA VAL A 305 -0.14 7.78 -21.31
C VAL A 305 0.47 8.07 -19.95
N ASP A 306 1.58 7.39 -19.65
CA ASP A 306 2.33 7.62 -18.43
C ASP A 306 3.83 7.73 -18.73
N THR A 307 4.37 8.93 -18.54
CA THR A 307 5.80 9.21 -18.66
C THR A 307 6.43 9.57 -17.33
N THR A 308 5.72 9.37 -16.21
CA THR A 308 6.19 9.75 -14.88
C THR A 308 6.88 8.55 -14.25
N PRO A 309 8.20 8.62 -13.96
CA PRO A 309 8.86 7.54 -13.25
C PRO A 309 8.31 7.34 -11.84
N PRO A 310 8.35 6.11 -11.31
CA PRO A 310 8.04 5.87 -9.90
C PRO A 310 9.08 6.55 -8.98
N PRO A 311 8.78 6.73 -7.68
CA PRO A 311 9.77 7.18 -6.72
C PRO A 311 10.99 6.24 -6.67
N PRO A 312 12.22 6.77 -6.51
CA PRO A 312 13.42 5.95 -6.44
C PRO A 312 13.43 5.13 -5.14
N ALA A 313 13.99 3.92 -5.22
CA ALA A 313 14.25 3.10 -4.03
C ALA A 313 15.29 3.77 -3.12
N THR A 314 15.06 3.72 -1.80
CA THR A 314 15.94 4.34 -0.81
C THR A 314 16.49 3.30 0.16
N GLY A 315 17.49 3.68 0.97
CA GLY A 315 17.97 2.82 2.06
C GLY A 315 18.58 1.49 1.62
N LEU A 316 19.17 1.42 0.41
CA LEU A 316 19.84 0.21 -0.09
C LEU A 316 20.98 -0.20 0.85
N ARG A 317 20.95 -1.46 1.28
CA ARG A 317 21.97 -2.11 2.11
C ARG A 317 22.49 -3.35 1.40
N ALA A 318 23.76 -3.66 1.61
CA ALA A 318 24.38 -4.91 1.16
C ALA A 318 25.06 -5.61 2.34
N LYS A 319 24.74 -6.89 2.53
CA LYS A 319 25.33 -7.74 3.56
C LYS A 319 26.04 -8.92 2.90
N GLY A 320 27.33 -9.07 3.16
CA GLY A 320 28.10 -10.19 2.66
C GLY A 320 27.88 -11.46 3.49
N TYR A 321 27.72 -12.59 2.82
CA TYR A 321 27.78 -13.95 3.37
C TYR A 321 28.85 -14.75 2.64
N PRO A 322 29.21 -15.97 3.10
CA PRO A 322 30.19 -16.80 2.41
C PRO A 322 29.79 -17.21 0.98
N ASP A 323 28.49 -17.31 0.69
CA ASP A 323 27.95 -17.80 -0.59
C ASP A 323 27.21 -16.75 -1.43
N ARG A 324 27.02 -15.53 -0.92
CA ARG A 324 26.22 -14.48 -1.57
C ARG A 324 26.43 -13.09 -0.98
N VAL A 325 25.97 -12.07 -1.70
CA VAL A 325 25.67 -10.75 -1.14
C VAL A 325 24.15 -10.58 -1.08
N GLU A 326 23.63 -10.32 0.12
CA GLU A 326 22.20 -10.07 0.34
C GLU A 326 21.93 -8.57 0.31
N LEU A 327 21.00 -8.15 -0.53
CA LEU A 327 20.59 -6.77 -0.71
C LEU A 327 19.18 -6.58 -0.15
N SER A 328 18.96 -5.43 0.49
CA SER A 328 17.64 -5.01 0.98
C SER A 328 17.51 -3.50 0.83
N TRP A 329 16.32 -3.00 0.52
CA TRP A 329 16.05 -1.57 0.39
C TRP A 329 14.66 -1.21 0.92
N GLU A 330 14.37 0.08 0.99
CA GLU A 330 13.05 0.60 1.26
C GLU A 330 12.32 0.84 -0.06
N GLY A 331 11.15 0.22 -0.20
CA GLY A 331 10.36 0.28 -1.41
C GLY A 331 9.69 1.64 -1.65
N ALA A 332 9.28 1.87 -2.90
CA ALA A 332 8.50 3.05 -3.28
C ALA A 332 7.10 2.96 -2.65
N LYS A 333 6.82 3.82 -1.67
CA LYS A 333 5.54 3.82 -0.96
C LYS A 333 4.43 4.39 -1.85
N SER A 334 3.25 3.77 -1.78
CA SER A 334 2.01 4.26 -2.39
C SER A 334 2.07 4.42 -3.92
N THR A 335 2.65 3.44 -4.63
CA THR A 335 2.79 3.43 -6.10
C THR A 335 2.00 2.25 -6.70
N PRO A 336 0.70 2.43 -7.07
CA PRO A 336 -0.17 1.33 -7.54
C PRO A 336 0.26 0.67 -8.87
N ASP A 337 1.06 1.39 -9.64
CA ASP A 337 1.58 1.06 -10.95
C ASP A 337 3.02 0.53 -10.91
N LEU A 338 3.62 0.38 -9.72
CA LEU A 338 4.94 -0.22 -9.57
C LEU A 338 4.93 -1.66 -10.11
N LYS A 339 5.92 -1.97 -10.96
CA LYS A 339 6.16 -3.33 -11.45
C LYS A 339 7.21 -4.06 -10.62
N GLY A 340 8.23 -3.35 -10.16
CA GLY A 340 9.28 -3.91 -9.31
C GLY A 340 10.56 -3.09 -9.31
N TYR A 341 11.66 -3.75 -9.03
CA TYR A 341 12.98 -3.16 -8.81
C TYR A 341 14.02 -3.85 -9.68
N ARG A 342 14.67 -3.09 -10.56
CA ARG A 342 15.82 -3.57 -11.34
C ARG A 342 17.06 -3.48 -10.46
N VAL A 343 17.67 -4.63 -10.20
CA VAL A 343 18.89 -4.76 -9.40
C VAL A 343 20.09 -4.79 -10.33
N LEU A 344 20.99 -3.84 -10.13
CA LEU A 344 22.16 -3.61 -10.97
C LEU A 344 23.43 -3.87 -10.17
N ARG A 345 24.48 -4.39 -10.84
CA ARG A 345 25.80 -4.64 -10.26
C ARG A 345 26.92 -4.14 -11.17
N SER A 346 27.96 -3.58 -10.58
CA SER A 346 29.21 -3.23 -11.25
C SER A 346 30.44 -3.59 -10.41
N ASP A 347 31.60 -3.63 -11.07
CA ASP A 347 32.92 -3.66 -10.43
C ASP A 347 33.44 -2.25 -10.06
N SER A 348 32.74 -1.18 -10.48
CA SER A 348 33.08 0.21 -10.22
C SER A 348 31.91 0.97 -9.60
N PRO A 349 32.15 1.92 -8.66
CA PRO A 349 31.06 2.69 -8.05
C PRO A 349 30.36 3.63 -9.03
N LEU A 350 31.05 4.07 -10.10
CA LEU A 350 30.60 5.15 -10.97
C LEU A 350 29.90 4.68 -12.26
N SER A 351 30.33 3.57 -12.86
CA SER A 351 29.91 3.16 -14.20
C SER A 351 30.01 1.65 -14.41
N GLY A 352 29.44 1.15 -15.51
CA GLY A 352 29.52 -0.27 -15.88
C GLY A 352 28.56 -1.16 -15.09
N TYR A 353 27.39 -0.63 -14.71
CA TYR A 353 26.34 -1.40 -14.06
C TYR A 353 25.61 -2.29 -15.06
N GLY A 354 25.67 -3.60 -14.86
CA GLY A 354 24.87 -4.59 -15.57
C GLY A 354 23.69 -5.04 -14.72
N GLU A 355 22.60 -5.44 -15.37
CA GLU A 355 21.43 -5.98 -14.69
C GLU A 355 21.68 -7.40 -14.18
N LEU A 356 21.26 -7.65 -12.93
CA LEU A 356 21.20 -8.98 -12.35
C LEU A 356 19.79 -9.57 -12.44
N ALA A 357 18.78 -8.77 -12.09
CA ALA A 357 17.38 -9.21 -12.05
C ALA A 357 16.41 -8.03 -11.98
N LEU A 358 15.15 -8.30 -12.33
CA LEU A 358 13.98 -7.49 -11.98
C LEU A 358 13.18 -8.27 -10.93
N VAL A 359 12.96 -7.68 -9.74
CA VAL A 359 12.27 -8.33 -8.62
C VAL A 359 11.09 -7.51 -8.11
N GLU A 360 10.04 -8.17 -7.62
CA GLU A 360 8.85 -7.47 -7.09
C GLU A 360 8.95 -7.18 -5.59
N VAL A 361 9.86 -7.84 -4.88
CA VAL A 361 10.10 -7.69 -3.43
C VAL A 361 11.32 -6.82 -3.15
N GLU A 362 11.38 -6.21 -1.96
CA GLU A 362 12.43 -5.26 -1.56
C GLU A 362 13.74 -5.93 -1.10
N SER A 363 14.05 -7.10 -1.67
CA SER A 363 15.27 -7.84 -1.36
C SER A 363 15.76 -8.67 -2.54
N PHE A 364 17.08 -8.88 -2.61
CA PHE A 364 17.70 -9.72 -3.63
C PHE A 364 18.97 -10.37 -3.11
N ALA A 365 19.24 -11.62 -3.50
CA ALA A 365 20.44 -12.36 -3.13
C ALA A 365 21.34 -12.58 -4.34
N ASP A 366 22.44 -11.84 -4.44
CA ASP A 366 23.46 -12.05 -5.46
C ASP A 366 24.37 -13.23 -5.07
N ARG A 367 24.00 -14.42 -5.55
CA ARG A 367 24.81 -15.66 -5.44
C ARG A 367 25.90 -15.77 -6.52
N GLY A 368 25.96 -14.82 -7.46
CA GLY A 368 26.96 -14.78 -8.53
C GLY A 368 28.17 -13.91 -8.20
N ALA A 369 28.28 -13.41 -6.97
CA ALA A 369 29.42 -12.63 -6.51
C ALA A 369 30.59 -13.54 -6.12
N SER A 370 31.79 -13.21 -6.57
CA SER A 370 33.00 -14.02 -6.31
C SER A 370 33.77 -13.60 -5.07
N ALA A 371 34.41 -14.58 -4.45
CA ALA A 371 35.34 -14.45 -3.33
C ALA A 371 36.45 -13.43 -3.61
N GLY A 372 36.77 -12.58 -2.63
CA GLY A 372 37.86 -11.60 -2.71
C GLY A 372 37.60 -10.42 -3.66
N LYS A 373 36.39 -10.30 -4.22
CA LYS A 373 36.00 -9.20 -5.10
C LYS A 373 34.95 -8.32 -4.45
N SER A 374 35.09 -7.00 -4.62
CA SER A 374 34.06 -6.04 -4.24
C SER A 374 33.21 -5.68 -5.44
N TYR A 375 31.91 -5.60 -5.22
CA TYR A 375 30.93 -5.15 -6.19
C TYR A 375 30.21 -3.91 -5.66
N TYR A 376 29.61 -3.16 -6.58
CA TYR A 376 28.77 -2.03 -6.30
C TYR A 376 27.39 -2.29 -6.85
N TYR A 377 26.37 -2.08 -6.03
CA TYR A 377 24.99 -2.37 -6.35
C TYR A 377 24.17 -1.08 -6.42
N ARG A 378 23.20 -1.05 -7.33
CA ARG A 378 22.17 -0.02 -7.41
C ARG A 378 20.81 -0.68 -7.62
N VAL A 379 19.76 -0.01 -7.17
CA VAL A 379 18.39 -0.44 -7.37
C VAL A 379 17.63 0.68 -8.07
N VAL A 380 16.86 0.33 -9.09
CA VAL A 380 16.03 1.24 -9.88
C VAL A 380 14.58 0.79 -9.76
N SER A 381 13.69 1.64 -9.28
CA SER A 381 12.25 1.38 -9.30
C SER A 381 11.76 1.44 -10.75
N VAL A 382 10.93 0.47 -11.15
CA VAL A 382 10.38 0.38 -12.50
C VAL A 382 8.86 0.21 -12.41
N ASP A 383 8.11 1.00 -13.15
CA ASP A 383 6.66 0.88 -13.23
C ASP A 383 6.21 -0.16 -14.29
N LYS A 384 4.89 -0.36 -14.40
CA LYS A 384 4.28 -1.30 -15.36
C LYS A 384 4.47 -0.90 -16.82
N VAL A 385 4.65 0.38 -17.10
CA VAL A 385 4.83 0.96 -18.44
C VAL A 385 6.30 0.95 -18.86
N GLY A 386 7.22 0.76 -17.90
CA GLY A 386 8.65 0.70 -18.08
C GLY A 386 9.37 2.02 -17.78
N ASN A 387 8.74 3.02 -17.15
CA ASN A 387 9.48 4.19 -16.69
C ASN A 387 10.37 3.80 -15.52
N GLU A 388 11.61 4.30 -15.55
CA GLU A 388 12.66 3.99 -14.58
C GLU A 388 12.96 5.22 -13.74
N ALA A 389 12.99 5.03 -12.42
CA ALA A 389 13.40 6.06 -11.49
C ALA A 389 14.91 6.37 -11.60
N GLU A 390 15.33 7.45 -10.96
CA GLU A 390 16.76 7.63 -10.71
C GLU A 390 17.32 6.46 -9.89
N PRO A 391 18.50 5.91 -10.24
CA PRO A 391 19.09 4.82 -9.48
C PRO A 391 19.38 5.23 -8.04
N SER A 392 19.24 4.29 -7.12
CA SER A 392 19.74 4.46 -5.76
C SER A 392 21.22 4.83 -5.75
N GLY A 393 21.69 5.40 -4.63
CA GLY A 393 23.14 5.50 -4.37
C GLY A 393 23.82 4.14 -4.52
N ALA A 394 25.07 4.16 -5.01
CA ALA A 394 25.88 2.95 -5.14
C ALA A 394 26.21 2.37 -3.76
N MET A 395 25.88 1.10 -3.54
CA MET A 395 26.18 0.40 -2.29
C MET A 395 27.25 -0.66 -2.53
N ARG A 396 28.35 -0.61 -1.77
CA ARG A 396 29.42 -1.61 -1.87
C ARG A 396 29.00 -2.90 -1.16
N GLY A 397 29.16 -4.03 -1.83
CA GLY A 397 28.97 -5.37 -1.25
C GLY A 397 30.07 -6.33 -1.71
N ALA A 398 30.48 -7.23 -0.83
CA ALA A 398 31.43 -8.28 -1.14
C ALA A 398 31.01 -9.54 -0.38
N ILE A 399 31.28 -10.72 -0.94
CA ILE A 399 31.12 -11.94 -0.17
C ILE A 399 32.19 -11.97 0.92
N VAL A 400 31.83 -12.43 2.11
CA VAL A 400 32.77 -12.53 3.23
C VAL A 400 33.52 -13.84 3.07
N THR A 401 34.79 -13.77 2.64
CA THR A 401 35.65 -14.93 2.45
C THR A 401 36.43 -15.31 3.71
N GLY A 402 36.37 -16.59 4.09
CA GLY A 402 37.39 -17.28 4.90
C GLY A 402 36.87 -17.85 6.22
N GLU A 403 37.32 -19.07 6.57
CA GLU A 403 37.26 -19.55 7.96
C GLU A 403 37.78 -18.45 8.89
N PRO A 404 37.15 -18.21 10.05
CA PRO A 404 37.60 -17.18 10.99
C PRO A 404 39.09 -17.30 11.28
N GLN A 405 39.84 -16.20 11.14
CA GLN A 405 41.26 -16.22 11.51
C GLN A 405 41.36 -16.45 13.02
N LYS A 406 42.03 -17.54 13.41
CA LYS A 406 42.20 -17.89 14.83
C LYS A 406 43.21 -16.94 15.47
N LEU A 407 42.83 -16.32 16.57
CA LEU A 407 43.71 -15.46 17.39
C LEU A 407 43.70 -15.94 18.84
N SER A 408 44.85 -15.81 19.49
CA SER A 408 45.05 -16.12 20.92
C SER A 408 46.39 -15.59 21.40
N GLY A 409 46.57 -15.48 22.71
CA GLY A 409 47.85 -15.13 23.32
C GLY A 409 48.07 -13.63 23.39
N GLU A 410 49.32 -13.19 23.48
CA GLU A 410 49.67 -11.79 23.68
C GLU A 410 50.11 -11.12 22.38
N LEU A 411 49.62 -9.90 22.12
CA LEU A 411 50.08 -9.08 21.01
C LEU A 411 51.53 -8.64 21.23
N LYS A 412 52.37 -8.87 20.21
CA LYS A 412 53.80 -8.48 20.24
C LYS A 412 54.04 -7.07 19.71
N GLU A 413 53.14 -6.57 18.89
CA GLU A 413 53.18 -5.26 18.24
C GLU A 413 51.76 -4.73 18.04
N ASP A 414 51.64 -3.49 17.61
CA ASP A 414 50.34 -2.88 17.29
C ASP A 414 49.63 -3.66 16.19
N ALA A 415 48.31 -3.80 16.33
CA ALA A 415 47.50 -4.61 15.42
C ALA A 415 46.23 -3.88 14.98
N VAL A 416 45.83 -4.09 13.73
CA VAL A 416 44.55 -3.66 13.16
C VAL A 416 43.80 -4.90 12.71
N LEU A 417 42.59 -5.09 13.22
CA LEU A 417 41.71 -6.21 12.88
C LEU A 417 40.60 -5.73 11.93
N GLU A 418 40.52 -6.39 10.77
CA GLU A 418 39.55 -6.13 9.71
C GLU A 418 39.03 -7.46 9.16
N GLY A 419 37.84 -7.89 9.59
CA GLY A 419 37.22 -9.15 9.12
C GLY A 419 36.70 -10.03 10.24
N THR A 420 36.64 -11.34 9.99
CA THR A 420 36.10 -12.34 10.95
C THR A 420 37.22 -13.10 11.64
N TYR A 421 37.22 -13.08 12.98
CA TYR A 421 38.23 -13.72 13.83
C TYR A 421 37.59 -14.67 14.83
N LEU A 422 38.25 -15.80 15.12
CA LEU A 422 37.87 -16.71 16.20
C LEU A 422 38.92 -16.65 17.31
N ILE A 423 38.52 -16.14 18.47
CA ILE A 423 39.37 -16.02 19.64
C ILE A 423 39.34 -17.34 20.41
N THR A 424 40.38 -18.15 20.23
CA THR A 424 40.43 -19.53 20.71
C THR A 424 40.93 -19.68 22.15
N ALA A 425 41.61 -18.67 22.67
CA ALA A 425 42.05 -18.53 24.06
C ALA A 425 42.18 -17.03 24.38
N PRO A 426 42.38 -16.60 25.65
CA PRO A 426 42.53 -15.19 25.98
C PRO A 426 43.51 -14.44 25.06
N LEU A 427 43.02 -13.35 24.46
CA LEU A 427 43.80 -12.43 23.64
C LEU A 427 44.19 -11.23 24.51
N THR A 428 45.49 -10.99 24.66
CA THR A 428 46.03 -9.95 25.54
C THR A 428 46.66 -8.83 24.73
N VAL A 429 46.26 -7.59 25.02
CA VAL A 429 46.89 -6.35 24.54
C VAL A 429 47.75 -5.79 25.66
N PRO A 430 49.06 -6.07 25.70
CA PRO A 430 49.93 -5.65 26.80
C PRO A 430 50.16 -4.14 26.79
N LYS A 431 50.67 -3.62 27.92
CA LYS A 431 51.03 -2.21 28.05
C LYS A 431 52.04 -1.82 26.98
N GLY A 432 51.80 -0.70 26.29
CA GLY A 432 52.66 -0.20 25.22
C GLY A 432 52.25 -0.62 23.81
N THR A 433 51.25 -1.49 23.66
CA THR A 433 50.67 -1.88 22.37
C THR A 433 49.26 -1.31 22.17
N ASN A 434 48.87 -1.14 20.92
CA ASN A 434 47.55 -0.68 20.49
C ASN A 434 46.86 -1.72 19.61
N LEU A 435 45.63 -2.07 19.98
CA LEU A 435 44.72 -2.86 19.16
C LEU A 435 43.63 -1.97 18.59
N THR A 436 43.51 -1.94 17.26
CA THR A 436 42.43 -1.25 16.54
C THR A 436 41.51 -2.27 15.88
N ILE A 437 40.19 -2.11 16.00
CA ILE A 437 39.20 -2.97 15.35
C ILE A 437 38.29 -2.11 14.48
N SER A 438 38.35 -2.35 13.18
CA SER A 438 37.62 -1.58 12.16
C SER A 438 36.17 -2.06 12.02
N GLY A 439 35.26 -1.15 11.67
CA GLY A 439 33.83 -1.43 11.50
C GLY A 439 33.53 -2.57 10.52
N GLY A 440 32.49 -3.36 10.81
CA GLY A 440 32.15 -4.57 10.07
C GLY A 440 32.96 -5.80 10.46
N SER A 441 33.94 -5.69 11.36
CA SER A 441 34.66 -6.84 11.91
C SER A 441 33.78 -7.64 12.88
N VAL A 442 33.95 -8.96 12.87
CA VAL A 442 33.24 -9.92 13.73
C VAL A 442 34.27 -10.72 14.51
N LEU A 443 34.23 -10.61 15.84
CA LEU A 443 35.07 -11.39 16.74
C LEU A 443 34.18 -12.42 17.46
N LEU A 444 34.40 -13.69 17.12
CA LEU A 444 33.75 -14.83 17.76
C LEU A 444 34.65 -15.38 18.85
N PHE A 445 34.10 -15.68 20.03
CA PHE A 445 34.88 -16.14 21.18
C PHE A 445 34.51 -17.59 21.55
N LEU A 446 35.50 -18.47 21.73
CA LEU A 446 35.29 -19.75 22.39
C LEU A 446 34.97 -19.56 23.88
N PRO A 447 34.37 -20.56 24.55
CA PRO A 447 34.19 -20.54 26.00
C PRO A 447 35.53 -20.30 26.72
N GLN A 448 35.51 -19.57 27.83
CA GLN A 448 36.70 -19.20 28.62
C GLN A 448 37.74 -18.31 27.90
N SER A 449 37.50 -17.89 26.65
CA SER A 449 38.31 -16.86 25.99
C SER A 449 37.78 -15.46 26.28
N GLY A 450 38.54 -14.42 25.91
CA GLY A 450 38.20 -13.03 26.18
C GLY A 450 39.29 -12.08 25.69
N LEU A 451 38.99 -10.78 25.70
CA LEU A 451 39.93 -9.74 25.29
C LEU A 451 40.42 -8.99 26.53
N HIS A 452 41.70 -9.17 26.88
CA HIS A 452 42.33 -8.57 28.04
C HIS A 452 43.24 -7.41 27.61
N VAL A 453 42.96 -6.20 28.06
CA VAL A 453 43.65 -4.99 27.60
C VAL A 453 44.32 -4.30 28.78
N ARG A 454 45.64 -4.12 28.68
CA ARG A 454 46.49 -3.29 29.55
C ARG A 454 47.17 -2.15 28.79
N GLY A 455 47.16 -2.22 27.45
CA GLY A 455 47.62 -1.18 26.54
C GLY A 455 46.48 -0.26 26.09
N ARG A 456 46.30 -0.13 24.78
CA ARG A 456 45.23 0.67 24.17
C ARG A 456 44.30 -0.19 23.31
N LEU A 457 43.00 0.03 23.45
CA LEU A 457 41.96 -0.54 22.58
C LEU A 457 41.18 0.57 21.87
N THR A 458 41.09 0.50 20.55
CA THR A 458 40.28 1.40 19.73
C THR A 458 39.30 0.58 18.90
N VAL A 459 38.00 0.73 19.12
CA VAL A 459 36.95 0.09 18.33
C VAL A 459 36.16 1.19 17.65
N THR A 460 36.13 1.17 16.32
CA THR A 460 35.46 2.19 15.50
C THR A 460 34.47 1.55 14.54
N GLY A 461 33.20 1.44 14.94
CA GLY A 461 32.15 1.00 14.03
C GLY A 461 31.78 2.11 13.03
N GLY A 462 31.85 1.78 11.74
CA GLY A 462 31.40 2.66 10.65
C GLY A 462 29.89 2.53 10.44
N GLU A 463 29.46 2.44 9.18
CA GLU A 463 28.06 2.13 8.85
C GLU A 463 27.62 0.78 9.45
N THR A 464 28.51 -0.22 9.39
CA THR A 464 28.33 -1.52 10.04
C THR A 464 29.07 -1.54 11.39
N PRO A 465 28.39 -1.90 12.50
CA PRO A 465 29.02 -1.98 13.81
C PRO A 465 30.07 -3.09 13.86
N VAL A 466 30.98 -3.02 14.84
CA VAL A 466 31.85 -4.15 15.21
C VAL A 466 31.06 -5.14 16.07
N GLU A 467 31.16 -6.44 15.81
CA GLU A 467 30.44 -7.47 16.55
C GLU A 467 31.37 -8.31 17.43
N PHE A 468 31.02 -8.45 18.71
CA PHE A 468 31.64 -9.35 19.67
C PHE A 468 30.59 -10.35 20.17
N ALA A 469 30.78 -11.63 19.86
CA ALA A 469 29.79 -12.66 20.17
C ALA A 469 30.45 -13.99 20.57
N PRO A 470 29.77 -14.85 21.35
CA PRO A 470 30.21 -16.22 21.50
C PRO A 470 30.14 -16.94 20.15
N SER A 471 31.06 -17.89 19.96
CA SER A 471 31.07 -18.78 18.79
C SER A 471 30.00 -19.89 18.87
N GLY A 472 29.38 -20.08 20.03
CA GLY A 472 28.33 -21.07 20.30
C GLY A 472 27.36 -20.59 21.39
N GLU A 473 26.73 -21.53 22.09
CA GLU A 473 25.71 -21.21 23.11
C GLU A 473 26.31 -20.79 24.47
N GLU A 474 27.54 -21.22 24.76
CA GLU A 474 28.22 -20.89 26.00
C GLU A 474 28.75 -19.45 26.02
N LYS A 475 28.69 -18.82 27.19
CA LYS A 475 29.17 -17.45 27.38
C LYS A 475 30.70 -17.37 27.33
N TRP A 476 31.21 -16.28 26.77
CA TRP A 476 32.63 -15.95 26.75
C TRP A 476 32.99 -14.95 27.87
N GLY A 477 34.29 -14.75 28.14
CA GLY A 477 34.76 -13.95 29.28
C GLY A 477 34.48 -12.45 29.18
N GLY A 478 34.32 -11.91 27.96
CA GLY A 478 34.11 -10.50 27.69
C GLY A 478 35.38 -9.69 27.44
N ILE A 479 35.25 -8.36 27.52
CA ILE A 479 36.37 -7.41 27.37
C ILE A 479 36.80 -6.92 28.75
N THR A 480 38.04 -7.18 29.14
CA THR A 480 38.62 -6.75 30.42
C THR A 480 39.66 -5.66 30.19
N LEU A 481 39.47 -4.49 30.78
CA LEU A 481 40.36 -3.33 30.73
C LEU A 481 40.96 -3.12 32.13
N GLU A 482 42.29 -3.22 32.25
CA GLU A 482 43.02 -3.04 33.52
C GLU A 482 44.16 -2.03 33.34
N GLY A 483 44.04 -0.85 33.93
CA GLY A 483 45.03 0.23 33.76
C GLY A 483 45.22 0.66 32.30
N ALA A 484 44.19 0.49 31.46
CA ALA A 484 44.24 0.66 30.02
C ALA A 484 43.65 2.00 29.56
N ARG A 485 43.77 2.26 28.25
CA ARG A 485 43.02 3.30 27.53
C ARG A 485 42.13 2.66 26.49
N ALA A 486 40.83 2.92 26.53
CA ALA A 486 39.90 2.32 25.60
C ALA A 486 38.88 3.33 25.05
N THR A 487 38.69 3.31 23.73
CA THR A 487 37.61 4.02 23.05
C THR A 487 36.83 3.02 22.22
N LEU A 488 35.54 2.86 22.50
CA LEU A 488 34.66 1.95 21.77
C LEU A 488 33.46 2.72 21.23
N THR A 489 33.31 2.76 19.91
CA THR A 489 32.18 3.40 19.24
C THR A 489 31.45 2.41 18.32
N ARG A 490 30.11 2.45 18.33
CA ARG A 490 29.23 1.69 17.41
C ARG A 490 29.55 0.19 17.32
N PHE A 491 29.27 -0.56 18.37
CA PHE A 491 29.50 -2.01 18.43
C PHE A 491 28.28 -2.78 18.96
N THR A 492 28.26 -4.08 18.71
CA THR A 492 27.35 -5.04 19.34
C THR A 492 28.18 -6.02 20.17
N LEU A 493 27.82 -6.20 21.44
CA LEU A 493 28.44 -7.16 22.34
C LEU A 493 27.35 -8.05 22.94
N ARG A 494 27.49 -9.36 22.76
CA ARG A 494 26.48 -10.33 23.22
C ARG A 494 27.09 -11.50 23.96
N GLY A 495 26.31 -12.08 24.87
CA GLY A 495 26.56 -13.42 25.41
C GLY A 495 27.86 -13.57 26.20
N ALA A 496 28.30 -12.53 26.92
CA ALA A 496 29.47 -12.62 27.80
C ALA A 496 29.09 -12.92 29.25
N VAL A 497 30.05 -13.36 30.06
CA VAL A 497 29.94 -13.37 31.52
C VAL A 497 29.89 -11.91 32.00
N VAL A 498 30.95 -11.14 31.75
CA VAL A 498 30.95 -9.69 31.94
C VAL A 498 31.26 -9.01 30.61
N GLY A 499 30.31 -8.29 30.01
CA GLY A 499 30.48 -7.73 28.66
C GLY A 499 31.71 -6.82 28.55
N ILE A 500 31.75 -5.75 29.35
CA ILE A 500 32.92 -4.88 29.48
C ILE A 500 33.23 -4.69 30.95
N SER A 501 34.39 -5.15 31.40
CA SER A 501 34.94 -4.88 32.73
C SER A 501 36.01 -3.81 32.60
N SER A 502 35.82 -2.64 33.22
CA SER A 502 36.83 -1.57 33.27
C SER A 502 37.27 -1.32 34.70
N LYS A 503 38.56 -1.50 34.98
CA LYS A 503 39.19 -1.26 36.27
C LYS A 503 40.37 -0.30 36.10
N ASP A 504 40.30 0.83 36.79
CA ASP A 504 41.35 1.86 36.79
C ASP A 504 41.80 2.26 35.37
N SER A 505 40.88 2.22 34.40
CA SER A 505 41.16 2.46 32.97
C SER A 505 40.43 3.69 32.45
N GLU A 506 41.09 4.54 31.67
CA GLU A 506 40.45 5.65 30.95
C GLU A 506 39.60 5.06 29.81
N THR A 507 38.27 5.15 29.91
CA THR A 507 37.36 4.44 28.99
C THR A 507 36.25 5.35 28.47
N VAL A 508 36.08 5.40 27.15
CA VAL A 508 34.94 6.06 26.50
C VAL A 508 34.18 5.04 25.67
N VAL A 509 32.88 4.88 25.95
CA VAL A 509 32.01 3.94 25.25
C VAL A 509 30.80 4.70 24.70
N GLU A 510 30.62 4.70 23.37
CA GLU A 510 29.56 5.45 22.71
C GLU A 510 28.79 4.64 21.65
N GLY A 511 27.45 4.67 21.69
CA GLY A 511 26.62 4.15 20.60
C GLY A 511 26.63 2.63 20.41
N GLY A 512 26.94 1.86 21.46
CA GLY A 512 26.99 0.39 21.42
C GLY A 512 25.77 -0.31 22.04
N LEU A 513 25.56 -1.58 21.66
CA LEU A 513 24.56 -2.47 22.24
C LEU A 513 25.26 -3.57 23.06
N VAL A 514 24.89 -3.73 24.33
CA VAL A 514 25.38 -4.80 25.21
C VAL A 514 24.20 -5.62 25.73
N SER A 515 24.16 -6.92 25.39
CA SER A 515 23.00 -7.76 25.72
C SER A 515 23.31 -9.23 26.03
N GLY A 516 22.39 -9.90 26.71
CA GLY A 516 22.52 -11.33 27.03
C GLY A 516 23.70 -11.67 27.92
N CYS A 517 24.27 -10.70 28.65
CA CYS A 517 25.39 -10.91 29.56
C CYS A 517 24.93 -11.20 30.99
N GLU A 518 25.77 -11.81 31.83
CA GLU A 518 25.46 -11.84 33.27
C GLU A 518 25.58 -10.44 33.85
N THR A 519 26.70 -9.77 33.57
CA THR A 519 26.85 -8.33 33.78
C THR A 519 27.16 -7.66 32.45
N GLY A 520 26.38 -6.66 32.04
CA GLY A 520 26.61 -5.93 30.79
C GLY A 520 27.93 -5.14 30.84
N LEU A 521 28.02 -4.18 31.75
CA LEU A 521 29.26 -3.44 32.00
C LEU A 521 29.55 -3.39 33.51
N ALA A 522 30.78 -3.67 33.90
CA ALA A 522 31.28 -3.57 35.27
C ALA A 522 32.40 -2.53 35.33
N ILE A 523 32.15 -1.39 35.97
CA ILE A 523 33.08 -0.26 36.05
C ILE A 523 33.55 -0.10 37.49
N SER A 524 34.87 -0.03 37.67
CA SER A 524 35.49 0.15 38.98
C SER A 524 36.76 0.97 38.93
N GLY A 525 37.11 1.57 40.07
CA GLY A 525 38.26 2.46 40.17
C GLY A 525 37.94 3.89 39.74
N MET A 526 38.93 4.76 39.93
CA MET A 526 38.73 6.22 39.86
C MET A 526 39.16 6.85 38.54
N SER A 527 39.68 6.06 37.60
CA SER A 527 39.99 6.55 36.25
C SER A 527 38.71 7.02 35.53
N PRO A 528 38.78 8.08 34.70
CA PRO A 528 37.62 8.59 33.99
C PRO A 528 36.97 7.54 33.08
N VAL A 529 35.67 7.31 33.26
CA VAL A 529 34.86 6.47 32.39
C VAL A 529 33.61 7.21 31.95
N GLU A 530 33.36 7.28 30.64
CA GLU A 530 32.16 7.87 30.06
C GLU A 530 31.40 6.82 29.23
N LEU A 531 30.15 6.59 29.62
CA LEU A 531 29.21 5.71 28.93
C LEU A 531 28.10 6.58 28.34
N LYS A 532 27.99 6.62 27.01
CA LYS A 532 27.09 7.53 26.30
C LYS A 532 26.33 6.83 25.19
N ALA A 533 25.06 7.18 24.99
CA ALA A 533 24.28 6.67 23.85
C ALA A 533 24.28 5.13 23.74
N MET A 534 24.39 4.43 24.88
CA MET A 534 24.46 2.97 24.92
C MET A 534 23.06 2.37 24.96
N THR A 535 22.90 1.17 24.43
CA THR A 535 21.76 0.29 24.73
C THR A 535 22.25 -0.89 25.54
N VAL A 536 21.73 -1.06 26.76
CA VAL A 536 22.11 -2.14 27.67
C VAL A 536 20.84 -2.90 28.06
N SER A 537 20.69 -4.10 27.52
CA SER A 537 19.43 -4.84 27.66
C SER A 537 19.58 -6.34 27.82
N GLU A 538 18.59 -7.00 28.41
CA GLU A 538 18.55 -8.46 28.55
C GLU A 538 19.75 -9.04 29.34
N ASN A 539 20.30 -8.28 30.29
CA ASN A 539 21.37 -8.75 31.18
C ASN A 539 20.80 -9.08 32.57
N LEU A 540 21.50 -9.92 33.36
CA LEU A 540 21.14 -10.08 34.77
C LEU A 540 21.43 -8.78 35.54
N VAL A 541 22.57 -8.15 35.28
CA VAL A 541 22.92 -6.81 35.73
C VAL A 541 23.30 -5.99 34.50
N GLY A 542 22.60 -4.89 34.23
CA GLY A 542 22.93 -4.01 33.10
C GLY A 542 24.27 -3.31 33.32
N LEU A 543 24.33 -2.45 34.33
CA LEU A 543 25.54 -1.72 34.75
C LEU A 543 25.85 -2.03 36.22
N LYS A 544 27.09 -2.44 36.51
CA LYS A 544 27.65 -2.49 37.86
C LYS A 544 28.68 -1.38 38.01
N LEU A 545 28.44 -0.41 38.89
CA LEU A 545 29.28 0.75 39.13
C LEU A 545 29.82 0.68 40.56
N ALA A 546 31.07 0.27 40.72
CA ALA A 546 31.67 -0.04 42.02
C ALA A 546 32.91 0.83 42.33
N GLY A 547 32.81 1.73 43.31
CA GLY A 547 33.92 2.60 43.72
C GLY A 547 34.45 3.45 42.57
N THR A 548 33.54 4.05 41.80
CA THR A 548 33.86 4.78 40.57
C THR A 548 33.09 6.10 40.45
N ALA A 549 33.66 7.04 39.69
CA ALA A 549 33.05 8.33 39.34
C ALA A 549 32.60 8.37 37.86
N ALA A 550 32.29 7.21 37.27
CA ALA A 550 31.85 7.09 35.89
C ALA A 550 30.63 7.97 35.57
N LYS A 551 30.55 8.47 34.34
CA LYS A 551 29.39 9.21 33.84
C LYS A 551 28.57 8.33 32.91
N VAL A 552 27.27 8.26 33.15
CA VAL A 552 26.31 7.51 32.32
C VAL A 552 25.28 8.49 31.78
N SER A 553 25.24 8.64 30.45
CA SER A 553 24.35 9.61 29.81
C SER A 553 23.73 9.16 28.50
N SER A 554 22.56 9.72 28.18
CA SER A 554 21.86 9.52 26.89
C SER A 554 21.66 8.05 26.51
N SER A 555 21.62 7.14 27.49
CA SER A 555 21.62 5.69 27.26
C SER A 555 20.25 5.06 27.55
N HIS A 556 20.01 3.91 26.93
CA HIS A 556 18.83 3.08 27.12
C HIS A 556 19.21 1.84 27.93
N ILE A 557 18.72 1.75 29.17
CA ILE A 557 18.99 0.65 30.09
C ILE A 557 17.66 -0.01 30.40
N LEU A 558 17.37 -1.11 29.72
CA LEU A 558 16.03 -1.69 29.69
C LEU A 558 16.04 -3.21 29.70
N GLN A 559 14.98 -3.84 30.24
CA GLN A 559 14.82 -5.30 30.22
C GLN A 559 15.97 -6.08 30.90
N ASN A 560 16.67 -5.48 31.85
CA ASN A 560 17.63 -6.17 32.69
C ASN A 560 16.93 -6.64 33.98
N LYS A 561 17.43 -7.71 34.61
CA LYS A 561 16.92 -8.09 35.94
C LYS A 561 17.23 -6.98 36.96
N GLU A 562 18.45 -6.46 36.93
CA GLU A 562 18.88 -5.23 37.63
C GLU A 562 19.44 -4.26 36.59
N GLY A 563 18.91 -3.05 36.49
CA GLY A 563 19.33 -2.03 35.53
C GLY A 563 20.72 -1.49 35.87
N ILE A 564 20.83 -0.76 36.99
CA ILE A 564 22.08 -0.21 37.51
C ILE A 564 22.26 -0.62 38.97
N VAL A 565 23.41 -1.21 39.29
CA VAL A 565 23.84 -1.52 40.66
C VAL A 565 25.02 -0.63 41.02
N ALA A 566 24.84 0.22 42.04
CA ALA A 566 25.82 1.21 42.48
C ALA A 566 26.38 0.87 43.88
N GLU A 567 27.67 0.59 43.97
CA GLU A 567 28.37 0.20 45.21
C GLU A 567 29.49 1.22 45.45
N GLY A 568 29.33 2.14 46.42
CA GLY A 568 30.30 3.24 46.62
C GLY A 568 30.49 4.16 45.39
N PHE A 569 29.47 4.29 44.53
CA PHE A 569 29.48 5.14 43.35
C PHE A 569 29.39 6.64 43.70
N SER A 570 30.14 7.47 42.98
CA SER A 570 30.17 8.93 43.17
C SER A 570 30.12 9.71 41.86
N GLY A 571 29.76 9.05 40.75
CA GLY A 571 29.71 9.65 39.43
C GLY A 571 28.37 10.29 39.10
N GLU A 572 28.05 10.38 37.81
CA GLU A 572 26.84 11.01 37.30
C GLU A 572 25.98 10.01 36.50
N ILE A 573 24.67 10.00 36.76
CA ILE A 573 23.68 9.25 35.96
C ILE A 573 22.61 10.26 35.55
N ARG A 574 22.57 10.63 34.26
CA ARG A 574 21.66 11.66 33.74
C ARG A 574 21.19 11.40 32.31
N ASP A 575 20.03 11.94 31.95
CA ASP A 575 19.50 11.94 30.59
C ASP A 575 19.37 10.54 29.98
N ASN A 576 19.15 9.52 30.81
CA ASN A 576 18.99 8.13 30.37
C ASN A 576 17.51 7.72 30.36
N ASN A 577 17.20 6.70 29.57
CA ASN A 577 15.96 5.95 29.61
C ASN A 577 16.20 4.64 30.39
N ILE A 578 15.76 4.59 31.65
CA ILE A 578 16.00 3.47 32.57
C ILE A 578 14.64 2.89 32.98
N LEU A 579 14.12 1.93 32.22
CA LEU A 579 12.77 1.40 32.41
C LEU A 579 12.70 -0.08 32.05
N ASP A 580 11.59 -0.72 32.40
CA ASP A 580 11.33 -2.14 32.11
C ASP A 580 12.40 -3.10 32.68
N ASN A 581 13.17 -2.65 33.67
CA ASN A 581 14.04 -3.52 34.44
C ASN A 581 13.29 -4.12 35.65
N GLY A 582 13.81 -5.20 36.23
CA GLY A 582 13.31 -5.73 37.51
C GLY A 582 13.48 -4.71 38.63
N SER A 583 14.67 -4.11 38.72
CA SER A 583 14.99 -2.92 39.51
C SER A 583 15.73 -1.93 38.59
N ASN A 584 15.36 -0.65 38.59
CA ASN A 584 15.94 0.33 37.67
C ASN A 584 17.33 0.78 38.16
N ILE A 585 17.41 1.25 39.41
CA ILE A 585 18.68 1.58 40.06
C ILE A 585 18.61 1.13 41.51
N ARG A 586 19.61 0.38 41.96
CA ARG A 586 19.84 0.03 43.35
C ARG A 586 21.21 0.50 43.80
N ALA A 587 21.27 1.22 44.91
CA ALA A 587 22.51 1.69 45.51
C ALA A 587 22.77 1.06 46.89
N GLU A 588 24.02 0.78 47.21
CA GLU A 588 24.42 0.32 48.56
C GLU A 588 24.19 1.43 49.60
N LYS A 589 24.54 2.67 49.23
CA LYS A 589 24.40 3.87 50.07
C LYS A 589 23.43 4.85 49.40
N PRO A 590 22.82 5.79 50.14
CA PRO A 590 21.96 6.81 49.56
C PRO A 590 22.64 7.54 48.40
N LEU A 591 22.02 7.49 47.22
CA LEU A 591 22.53 8.07 45.98
C LEU A 591 21.50 9.03 45.39
N ALA A 592 21.89 10.28 45.17
CA ALA A 592 21.09 11.21 44.39
C ALA A 592 21.47 11.10 42.91
N VAL A 593 20.48 11.01 42.02
CA VAL A 593 20.69 11.01 40.57
C VAL A 593 20.07 12.24 39.94
N ALA A 594 20.59 12.64 38.77
CA ALA A 594 20.02 13.71 37.97
C ALA A 594 18.76 13.24 37.23
N ALA A 595 18.22 14.10 36.36
CA ALA A 595 17.01 13.77 35.60
C ALA A 595 17.24 12.58 34.67
N ASN A 596 16.41 11.56 34.81
CA ASN A 596 16.35 10.39 33.92
C ASN A 596 14.86 10.04 33.70
N TRP A 597 14.56 9.30 32.64
CA TRP A 597 13.23 8.73 32.43
C TRP A 597 13.17 7.33 33.03
N PHE A 598 12.29 7.13 34.02
CA PHE A 598 12.14 5.84 34.72
C PHE A 598 10.95 4.99 34.25
N GLY A 599 10.23 5.45 33.21
CA GLY A 599 8.94 4.88 32.80
C GLY A 599 7.73 5.54 33.48
N THR A 600 7.94 6.37 34.50
CA THR A 600 6.91 7.11 35.23
C THR A 600 7.50 8.32 35.95
N VAL A 601 6.65 9.28 36.30
CA VAL A 601 6.98 10.42 37.19
C VAL A 601 6.66 10.14 38.66
N GLN A 602 5.97 9.03 38.97
CA GLN A 602 5.62 8.63 40.33
C GLN A 602 6.78 7.89 40.99
N ALA A 603 7.27 8.40 42.12
CA ALA A 603 8.52 7.95 42.74
C ALA A 603 8.54 6.47 43.12
N ASP A 604 7.41 5.93 43.58
CA ASP A 604 7.20 4.51 43.93
C ASP A 604 7.28 3.59 42.70
N GLY A 605 6.77 4.04 41.56
CA GLY A 605 6.82 3.30 40.30
C GLY A 605 8.20 3.33 39.61
N MET A 606 9.15 4.16 40.07
CA MET A 606 10.48 4.28 39.45
C MET A 606 11.40 3.09 39.73
N LYS A 607 11.03 2.18 40.65
CA LYS A 607 11.84 1.00 41.03
C LYS A 607 13.27 1.36 41.47
N LEU A 608 13.37 2.33 42.38
CA LEU A 608 14.62 2.86 42.92
C LEU A 608 14.88 2.33 44.34
N GLY A 609 16.06 1.76 44.59
CA GLY A 609 16.49 1.27 45.91
C GLY A 609 17.64 2.10 46.47
N ASN A 610 17.46 2.77 47.60
CA ASN A 610 18.42 3.74 48.17
C ASN A 610 18.83 4.86 47.20
N VAL A 611 17.99 5.17 46.23
CA VAL A 611 18.25 6.20 45.22
C VAL A 611 17.16 7.27 45.27
N THR A 612 17.56 8.53 45.22
CA THR A 612 16.64 9.68 45.18
C THR A 612 16.75 10.39 43.84
N ALA A 613 15.61 10.56 43.16
CA ALA A 613 15.50 11.32 41.91
C ALA A 613 14.47 12.45 42.09
N TYR A 614 14.93 13.67 42.39
CA TYR A 614 14.04 14.82 42.61
C TYR A 614 13.46 15.38 41.32
N LYS A 615 14.27 15.38 40.26
CA LYS A 615 13.88 15.78 38.91
C LYS A 615 13.93 14.55 38.04
N VAL A 616 12.93 14.37 37.20
CA VAL A 616 12.80 13.25 36.26
C VAL A 616 12.26 13.75 34.94
N TYR A 617 12.43 12.97 33.88
CA TYR A 617 11.72 13.24 32.65
C TYR A 617 10.26 12.78 32.75
N ASP A 618 9.33 13.36 31.98
CA ASP A 618 7.93 12.95 31.89
C ASP A 618 7.62 12.00 30.72
N ALA A 619 8.59 11.82 29.81
CA ALA A 619 8.57 10.89 28.70
C ALA A 619 10.01 10.46 28.35
N ARG A 620 10.15 9.57 27.36
CA ARG A 620 11.47 9.09 26.91
C ARG A 620 12.37 10.23 26.44
N VAL A 621 13.62 10.23 26.88
CA VAL A 621 14.69 11.15 26.40
C VAL A 621 15.05 10.77 24.95
N PRO A 622 15.23 11.73 24.01
CA PRO A 622 15.35 13.19 24.23
C PRO A 622 14.03 13.98 24.19
N GLY A 623 12.87 13.34 24.00
CA GLY A 623 11.59 14.04 23.78
C GLY A 623 10.87 14.52 25.05
N GLY A 624 11.21 13.99 26.22
CA GLY A 624 10.57 14.37 27.50
C GLY A 624 11.02 15.73 28.05
N ALA A 625 10.16 16.34 28.86
CA ALA A 625 10.48 17.51 29.66
C ALA A 625 10.89 17.12 31.09
N VAL A 626 11.79 17.91 31.70
CA VAL A 626 12.19 17.71 33.09
C VAL A 626 11.12 18.26 34.03
N VAL A 627 10.55 17.39 34.86
CA VAL A 627 9.54 17.69 35.87
C VAL A 627 10.00 17.24 37.25
N LEU A 628 9.29 17.65 38.31
CA LEU A 628 9.52 17.14 39.65
C LEU A 628 8.93 15.73 39.78
N ALA A 629 9.64 14.85 40.49
CA ALA A 629 9.10 13.54 40.85
C ALA A 629 7.88 13.71 41.76
N VAL A 630 6.81 13.00 41.44
CA VAL A 630 5.58 13.01 42.22
C VAL A 630 5.72 11.97 43.32
N ALA A 631 5.81 12.42 44.56
CA ALA A 631 5.75 11.54 45.72
C ALA A 631 4.32 11.04 45.92
N ASP A 632 4.14 9.73 46.15
CA ASP A 632 2.90 9.20 46.72
C ASP A 632 2.89 9.54 48.22
N PRO A 633 2.04 10.48 48.70
CA PRO A 633 1.98 10.82 50.12
C PRO A 633 1.50 9.64 50.99
N TYR A 634 0.97 8.58 50.38
CA TYR A 634 0.50 7.36 51.04
C TYR A 634 1.48 6.19 50.94
N ALA A 635 2.69 6.41 50.39
CA ALA A 635 3.71 5.37 50.19
C ALA A 635 4.02 4.56 51.45
N GLN A 636 3.97 5.20 52.63
CA GLN A 636 4.30 4.59 53.92
C GLN A 636 3.12 3.88 54.61
N LEU A 637 1.89 4.02 54.10
CA LEU A 637 0.73 3.35 54.68
C LEU A 637 0.76 1.85 54.34
N SER A 638 0.53 1.01 55.35
CA SER A 638 0.29 -0.43 55.18
C SER A 638 -0.98 -0.69 54.37
N SER A 639 -1.14 -1.92 53.85
CA SER A 639 -2.32 -2.28 53.07
C SER A 639 -3.63 -2.10 53.85
N GLU A 640 -3.65 -2.38 55.15
CA GLU A 640 -4.82 -2.20 56.02
C GLU A 640 -5.14 -0.72 56.24
N GLU A 641 -4.13 0.12 56.47
CA GLU A 641 -4.28 1.57 56.59
C GLU A 641 -4.77 2.20 55.28
N ARG A 642 -4.26 1.73 54.13
CA ARG A 642 -4.73 2.15 52.80
C ARG A 642 -6.20 1.78 52.59
N GLN A 643 -6.63 0.57 52.96
CA GLN A 643 -8.04 0.17 52.87
C GLN A 643 -8.93 1.03 53.76
N LYS A 644 -8.55 1.27 55.01
CA LYS A 644 -9.29 2.14 55.93
C LYS A 644 -9.41 3.56 55.38
N LYS A 645 -8.29 4.14 54.94
CA LYS A 645 -8.27 5.50 54.38
C LYS A 645 -9.07 5.60 53.08
N SER A 646 -9.00 4.57 52.25
CA SER A 646 -9.80 4.47 51.03
C SER A 646 -11.31 4.44 51.33
N ALA A 647 -11.72 3.64 52.31
CA ALA A 647 -13.12 3.58 52.75
C ALA A 647 -13.61 4.95 53.24
N GLU A 648 -12.82 5.67 54.04
CA GLU A 648 -13.14 7.04 54.48
C GLU A 648 -13.36 7.99 53.28
N LEU A 649 -12.42 8.01 52.34
CA LEU A 649 -12.48 8.87 51.16
C LEU A 649 -13.65 8.54 50.24
N VAL A 650 -13.92 7.25 49.99
CA VAL A 650 -15.03 6.81 49.14
C VAL A 650 -16.39 7.11 49.77
N ILE A 651 -16.53 6.94 51.09
CA ILE A 651 -17.76 7.29 51.81
C ILE A 651 -18.05 8.80 51.70
N GLU A 652 -17.02 9.62 51.93
CA GLU A 652 -17.15 11.07 51.85
C GLU A 652 -17.42 11.55 50.41
N ALA A 653 -16.66 11.02 49.44
CA ALA A 653 -16.86 11.29 48.01
C ALA A 653 -18.28 10.91 47.56
N GLY A 654 -18.76 9.74 47.95
CA GLY A 654 -20.13 9.28 47.67
C GLY A 654 -21.20 10.16 48.32
N SER A 655 -20.94 10.74 49.49
CA SER A 655 -21.83 11.73 50.12
C SER A 655 -21.94 13.00 49.27
N TYR A 656 -20.81 13.55 48.81
CA TYR A 656 -20.81 14.72 47.93
C TYR A 656 -21.40 14.43 46.55
N PHE A 657 -21.19 13.23 46.01
CA PHE A 657 -21.80 12.77 44.76
C PHE A 657 -23.33 12.79 44.85
N ARG A 658 -23.90 12.24 45.95
CA ARG A 658 -25.36 12.27 46.20
C ARG A 658 -25.91 13.68 46.36
N GLN A 659 -25.11 14.61 46.89
CA GLN A 659 -25.44 16.03 46.98
C GLN A 659 -25.27 16.80 45.65
N ARG A 660 -24.90 16.11 44.56
CA ARG A 660 -24.57 16.70 43.25
C ARG A 660 -23.40 17.68 43.29
N ASN A 661 -22.57 17.63 44.34
CA ASN A 661 -21.32 18.37 44.40
C ASN A 661 -20.20 17.59 43.73
N TYR A 662 -20.28 17.50 42.40
CA TYR A 662 -19.39 16.67 41.59
C TYR A 662 -17.94 17.13 41.62
N GLY A 663 -17.67 18.43 41.81
CA GLY A 663 -16.32 18.95 41.95
C GLY A 663 -15.60 18.38 43.17
N LYS A 664 -16.23 18.48 44.36
CA LYS A 664 -15.67 17.91 45.60
C LYS A 664 -15.60 16.38 45.54
N ALA A 665 -16.65 15.74 45.03
CA ALA A 665 -16.66 14.28 44.87
C ALA A 665 -15.49 13.81 44.00
N THR A 666 -15.23 14.48 42.88
CA THR A 666 -14.10 14.17 42.00
C THR A 666 -12.75 14.35 42.69
N THR A 667 -12.57 15.43 43.47
CA THR A 667 -11.33 15.63 44.23
C THR A 667 -11.07 14.48 45.20
N LEU A 668 -12.09 14.05 45.93
CA LEU A 668 -11.96 12.96 46.91
C LEU A 668 -11.77 11.59 46.25
N PHE A 669 -12.47 11.31 45.14
CA PHE A 669 -12.23 10.09 44.38
C PHE A 669 -10.83 10.08 43.74
N ALA A 670 -10.35 11.21 43.21
CA ALA A 670 -8.99 11.32 42.69
C ALA A 670 -7.95 11.16 43.79
N GLU A 671 -8.23 11.63 45.01
CA GLU A 671 -7.40 11.37 46.18
C GLU A 671 -7.42 9.87 46.55
N ASN A 672 -8.58 9.23 46.46
CA ASN A 672 -8.71 7.79 46.69
C ASN A 672 -7.88 6.96 45.70
N LEU A 673 -7.79 7.38 44.43
CA LEU A 673 -6.92 6.73 43.45
C LEU A 673 -5.44 6.75 43.85
N LYS A 674 -4.99 7.70 44.69
CA LYS A 674 -3.62 7.71 45.23
C LYS A 674 -3.46 6.73 46.39
N VAL A 675 -4.50 6.56 47.20
CA VAL A 675 -4.49 5.66 48.37
C VAL A 675 -4.62 4.20 47.95
N LEU A 676 -5.70 3.87 47.26
CA LEU A 676 -6.06 2.53 46.82
C LEU A 676 -6.78 2.60 45.45
N PRO A 677 -6.02 2.49 44.35
CA PRO A 677 -6.58 2.46 43.01
C PRO A 677 -7.59 1.31 42.85
N GLY A 678 -8.79 1.61 42.32
CA GLY A 678 -9.81 0.61 42.04
C GLY A 678 -10.72 1.02 40.88
N PRO A 679 -11.28 0.04 40.14
CA PRO A 679 -12.07 0.31 38.94
C PRO A 679 -13.33 1.14 39.22
N GLU A 680 -13.95 0.96 40.38
CA GLU A 680 -15.13 1.74 40.80
C GLU A 680 -14.79 3.22 40.90
N THR A 681 -13.59 3.56 41.37
CA THR A 681 -13.18 4.95 41.54
C THR A 681 -13.02 5.65 40.19
N TYR A 682 -12.45 4.98 39.19
CA TYR A 682 -12.40 5.48 37.82
C TYR A 682 -13.80 5.71 37.24
N TYR A 683 -14.71 4.76 37.46
CA TYR A 683 -16.10 4.86 37.02
C TYR A 683 -16.82 6.06 37.66
N TYR A 684 -16.71 6.26 38.98
CA TYR A 684 -17.35 7.39 39.66
C TYR A 684 -16.75 8.74 39.29
N ILE A 685 -15.44 8.83 39.06
CA ILE A 685 -14.81 10.06 38.53
C ILE A 685 -15.37 10.39 37.15
N SER A 686 -15.49 9.39 36.28
CA SER A 686 -16.11 9.56 34.96
C SER A 686 -17.55 10.07 35.08
N LEU A 687 -18.38 9.48 35.95
CA LEU A 687 -19.74 9.95 36.19
C LEU A 687 -19.79 11.40 36.67
N CYS A 688 -18.88 11.80 37.58
CA CYS A 688 -18.78 13.19 38.03
C CYS A 688 -18.47 14.14 36.87
N TYR A 689 -17.45 13.84 36.06
CA TYR A 689 -17.07 14.69 34.93
C TYR A 689 -18.16 14.77 33.86
N SER A 690 -18.84 13.65 33.57
CA SER A 690 -20.00 13.65 32.67
C SER A 690 -21.13 14.53 33.22
N ALA A 691 -21.39 14.48 34.53
CA ALA A 691 -22.40 15.33 35.16
C ALA A 691 -22.01 16.82 35.23
N MET A 692 -20.71 17.15 35.18
CA MET A 692 -20.19 18.51 35.07
C MET A 692 -20.07 19.00 33.61
N ASN A 693 -20.51 18.20 32.63
CA ASN A 693 -20.38 18.50 31.20
C ASN A 693 -18.92 18.68 30.75
N GLU A 694 -18.00 17.86 31.30
CA GLU A 694 -16.58 17.79 30.94
C GLU A 694 -16.22 16.40 30.35
N PRO A 695 -16.79 16.02 29.19
CA PRO A 695 -16.71 14.66 28.66
C PRO A 695 -15.29 14.23 28.23
N GLU A 696 -14.39 15.17 27.92
CA GLU A 696 -12.98 14.88 27.60
C GLU A 696 -12.24 14.30 28.81
N LYS A 697 -12.44 14.89 29.99
CA LYS A 697 -11.84 14.37 31.22
C LYS A 697 -12.45 13.03 31.60
N SER A 698 -13.77 12.89 31.45
CA SER A 698 -14.46 11.62 31.64
C SER A 698 -13.88 10.50 30.77
N LEU A 699 -13.66 10.78 29.47
CA LEU A 699 -13.06 9.84 28.53
C LEU A 699 -11.63 9.45 28.92
N ALA A 700 -10.81 10.43 29.32
CA ALA A 700 -9.43 10.17 29.73
C ALA A 700 -9.35 9.21 30.93
N TYR A 701 -10.18 9.41 31.96
CA TYR A 701 -10.23 8.51 33.12
C TYR A 701 -10.77 7.11 32.74
N LEU A 702 -11.74 7.00 31.84
CA LEU A 702 -12.24 5.70 31.36
C LEU A 702 -11.20 4.93 30.53
N GLN A 703 -10.44 5.63 29.69
CA GLN A 703 -9.33 5.05 28.94
C GLN A 703 -8.21 4.57 29.86
N GLU A 704 -7.82 5.39 30.85
CA GLU A 704 -6.83 4.98 31.86
C GLU A 704 -7.32 3.78 32.68
N GLY A 705 -8.59 3.82 33.11
CA GLY A 705 -9.22 2.76 33.89
C GLY A 705 -9.28 1.44 33.13
N THR A 706 -9.71 1.45 31.86
CA THR A 706 -9.77 0.23 31.03
C THR A 706 -8.37 -0.33 30.70
N ALA A 707 -7.34 0.52 30.62
CA ALA A 707 -5.96 0.06 30.47
C ALA A 707 -5.41 -0.60 31.74
N LYS A 708 -5.74 -0.06 32.92
CA LYS A 708 -5.29 -0.61 34.22
C LYS A 708 -6.10 -1.83 34.67
N TYR A 709 -7.39 -1.87 34.36
CA TYR A 709 -8.32 -2.93 34.77
C TYR A 709 -9.04 -3.54 33.56
N PRO A 710 -8.33 -4.26 32.68
CA PRO A 710 -8.88 -4.74 31.41
C PRO A 710 -9.98 -5.80 31.57
N GLN A 711 -10.14 -6.39 32.75
CA GLN A 711 -11.17 -7.40 33.04
C GLN A 711 -12.48 -6.81 33.60
N GLU A 712 -12.55 -5.49 33.79
CA GLU A 712 -13.69 -4.82 34.40
C GLU A 712 -14.71 -4.38 33.35
N SER A 713 -15.79 -5.14 33.19
CA SER A 713 -16.79 -4.90 32.15
C SER A 713 -17.50 -3.55 32.29
N VAL A 714 -17.67 -3.05 33.52
CA VAL A 714 -18.34 -1.77 33.80
C VAL A 714 -17.58 -0.58 33.18
N LEU A 715 -16.24 -0.59 33.21
CA LEU A 715 -15.43 0.47 32.63
C LEU A 715 -15.48 0.44 31.11
N TRP A 716 -15.41 -0.75 30.50
CA TRP A 716 -15.57 -0.93 29.06
C TRP A 716 -16.95 -0.49 28.57
N LYS A 717 -18.00 -0.82 29.32
CA LYS A 717 -19.36 -0.35 29.05
C LYS A 717 -19.43 1.18 29.09
N ALA A 718 -18.93 1.79 30.16
CA ALA A 718 -18.97 3.24 30.32
C ALA A 718 -18.20 3.97 29.20
N LEU A 719 -17.01 3.46 28.84
CA LEU A 719 -16.23 3.96 27.71
C LEU A 719 -17.01 3.84 26.39
N GLY A 720 -17.58 2.66 26.14
CA GLY A 720 -18.35 2.39 24.93
C GLY A 720 -19.57 3.30 24.79
N MET A 721 -20.33 3.49 25.86
CA MET A 721 -21.51 4.37 25.87
C MET A 721 -21.14 5.84 25.68
N LEU A 722 -20.13 6.33 26.41
CA LEU A 722 -19.70 7.73 26.30
C LEU A 722 -19.14 8.02 24.90
N SER A 723 -18.33 7.11 24.33
CA SER A 723 -17.83 7.25 22.97
C SER A 723 -18.97 7.23 21.94
N TYR A 724 -20.00 6.39 22.15
CA TYR A 724 -21.18 6.35 21.29
C TYR A 724 -21.96 7.67 21.29
N GLU A 725 -22.22 8.23 22.48
CA GLU A 725 -22.91 9.52 22.63
C GLU A 725 -22.15 10.67 21.96
N ARG A 726 -20.82 10.56 21.88
CA ARG A 726 -19.94 11.55 21.23
C ARG A 726 -19.75 11.33 19.73
N GLY A 727 -20.27 10.24 19.17
CA GLY A 727 -20.08 9.89 17.75
C GLY A 727 -18.70 9.31 17.43
N ASP A 728 -17.89 8.91 18.43
CA ASP A 728 -16.67 8.12 18.19
C ASP A 728 -17.06 6.64 18.06
N GLU A 729 -17.60 6.29 16.90
CA GLU A 729 -18.09 4.94 16.60
C GLU A 729 -16.98 3.87 16.70
N SER A 730 -15.73 4.25 16.41
CA SER A 730 -14.59 3.34 16.41
C SER A 730 -14.25 2.87 17.83
N THR A 731 -14.10 3.81 18.76
CA THR A 731 -13.82 3.51 20.17
C THR A 731 -15.05 2.88 20.81
N ALA A 732 -16.25 3.36 20.48
CA ALA A 732 -17.51 2.81 20.99
C ALA A 732 -17.64 1.33 20.65
N LYS A 733 -17.46 0.95 19.39
CA LYS A 733 -17.56 -0.44 18.92
C LYS A 733 -16.58 -1.34 19.67
N ARG A 734 -15.30 -0.96 19.70
CA ARG A 734 -14.24 -1.75 20.36
C ARG A 734 -14.51 -1.94 21.85
N ALA A 735 -14.88 -0.86 22.55
CA ALA A 735 -15.13 -0.92 23.98
C ALA A 735 -16.40 -1.74 24.32
N LEU A 736 -17.46 -1.64 23.51
CA LEU A 736 -18.67 -2.44 23.70
C LEU A 736 -18.46 -3.92 23.36
N GLU A 737 -17.60 -4.25 22.39
CA GLU A 737 -17.20 -5.63 22.10
C GLU A 737 -16.44 -6.25 23.27
N GLU A 738 -15.49 -5.54 23.87
CA GLU A 738 -14.80 -5.99 25.09
C GLU A 738 -15.76 -6.12 26.29
N CYS A 739 -16.70 -5.18 26.45
CA CYS A 739 -17.74 -5.28 27.47
C CYS A 739 -18.55 -6.58 27.31
N LEU A 740 -18.99 -6.92 26.09
CA LEU A 740 -19.78 -8.13 25.84
C LEU A 740 -18.95 -9.41 25.91
N ARG A 741 -17.64 -9.33 25.66
CA ARG A 741 -16.73 -10.47 25.89
C ARG A 741 -16.67 -10.81 27.39
N LEU A 742 -16.63 -9.79 28.25
CA LEU A 742 -16.55 -9.94 29.71
C LEU A 742 -17.92 -10.16 30.38
N SER A 743 -18.97 -9.60 29.81
CA SER A 743 -20.35 -9.68 30.31
C SER A 743 -21.32 -9.88 29.15
N PRO A 744 -21.43 -11.11 28.62
CA PRO A 744 -22.23 -11.41 27.43
C PRO A 744 -23.70 -11.00 27.54
N ASP A 745 -24.25 -11.00 28.75
CA ASP A 745 -25.66 -10.70 29.01
C ASP A 745 -25.98 -9.21 29.13
N ASP A 746 -25.01 -8.31 28.91
CA ASP A 746 -25.26 -6.86 28.94
C ASP A 746 -26.10 -6.42 27.74
N ARG A 747 -27.42 -6.38 27.94
CA ARG A 747 -28.41 -6.03 26.92
C ARG A 747 -28.19 -4.62 26.35
N GLN A 748 -27.70 -3.69 27.16
CA GLN A 748 -27.53 -2.30 26.76
C GLN A 748 -26.34 -2.17 25.81
N ALA A 749 -25.21 -2.80 26.15
CA ALA A 749 -24.03 -2.85 25.29
C ALA A 749 -24.34 -3.55 23.96
N ARG A 750 -25.08 -4.67 24.01
CA ARG A 750 -25.51 -5.39 22.79
C ARG A 750 -26.38 -4.53 21.89
N PHE A 751 -27.38 -3.87 22.45
CA PHE A 751 -28.29 -3.01 21.69
C PHE A 751 -27.55 -1.86 20.96
N VAL A 752 -26.61 -1.20 21.63
CA VAL A 752 -25.83 -0.10 21.02
C VAL A 752 -24.87 -0.64 19.97
N LEU A 753 -24.21 -1.77 20.23
CA LEU A 753 -23.29 -2.40 19.28
C LEU A 753 -24.01 -2.87 18.01
N ASP A 754 -25.21 -3.44 18.13
CA ASP A 754 -26.02 -3.85 16.98
C ASP A 754 -26.42 -2.64 16.11
N ARG A 755 -26.71 -1.50 16.75
CA ARG A 755 -27.01 -0.25 16.04
C ARG A 755 -25.79 0.30 15.29
N LEU A 756 -24.60 0.22 15.88
CA LEU A 756 -23.34 0.58 15.23
C LEU A 756 -22.99 -0.37 14.07
N LYS A 757 -23.40 -1.65 14.13
CA LYS A 757 -23.21 -2.64 13.06
C LYS A 757 -24.25 -2.52 11.94
N GLY A 758 -25.46 -2.06 12.25
CA GLY A 758 -26.59 -1.91 11.32
C GLY A 758 -26.63 -0.61 10.51
N GLY A 759 -25.51 0.14 10.41
CA GLY A 759 -25.40 1.40 9.66
C GLY A 759 -25.50 1.26 8.12
N SER A 760 -25.58 0.04 7.59
CA SER A 760 -26.04 -0.20 6.22
C SER A 760 -27.56 -0.43 6.25
N ARG A 761 -28.35 0.64 6.10
CA ARG A 761 -29.76 0.48 5.72
C ARG A 761 -29.88 0.42 4.19
N PRO A 762 -30.77 -0.42 3.64
CA PRO A 762 -31.27 -0.25 2.27
C PRO A 762 -32.02 1.08 2.10
#